data_AF-A0A369KF65-F1
#
_entry.id   AF-A0A369KF65-F1
#
_cell.length_a   1.000
_cell.length_b   1.000
_cell.length_c   1.000
_cell.angle_alpha   90.00
_cell.angle_beta   90.00
_cell.angle_gamma   90.00
#
_symmetry.space_group_name_H-M   'P 1'
#
loop_
_entity.id
_entity.type
_entity.pdbx_description
1 polymer ?
#
loop_
_entity_poly.entity_id
_entity_poly.type
_entity_poly.pdbx_seq_one_letter_code
_entity_poly.pdbx_strand_id
1 'polypeptide(L)'
;MRQIVKWRWPIVIVLLLATVGLFLAAPNLSKQAEDAGAIQLASDTDSQRAADILKAAGASEETISLVIPLKEAVTKEDRTEIGQIVKDLEKLDQPVTGVLNPFESKETEGQLISKDKKTVLVPITVDGSQEEITALAEDIRSDLLPDDRTIYLTGESLINADVNKSSQEGLKRTELITVGLIFGLLLIVFRSIVTPFVPLFAVGVTYLMSQSFVAFFVDWFGFPVSNFTQIFLVAILFGIGTDYCILLLSRYKEELTAGHDVETAIVNTYKTAGRTLLISGLAVLVGFSAIGFADFPIFKSSVAVAVGIAVLLLVLFTLVPFFMATLKEKLFWPSKNAASHQDSRLWARYGGLSIRRPLLAMAIVAVVTIPTLFTYDDDLSFNTVDEIGAKYETVKGLNAISDGFGAGESLPVNIILKDDQNIVTEKTVPYAEQLSRELVKLDGVKAVRSISRPTGDVIDDLYVDQQLKQVASGLTDAKDGLGEVGQGLETVEDNLQTISGQLPAGDQASAGAAQLQQAADGLGQINQQLTLVGQGLQSAENIPQTVGTLTALSGQLTQIQTGIAQAATGIETQGAQADQLGTGLTQLADGVGSANAGLGKIEDGLTEAADFLKEMGNSKTIRGTGMFIPKDTLASKDFEPVIDRYTIDDQTGLKFEVILNDDPYSPEAIETVAAIKKTTASTLKDTPLEQAQVAYGGISSINSDLNDTSKADFSRTVVIMIISLFIVLAIMFRSLIMPLFMIGSLLLTYYTSVSIAELIFVNGLGYDGISWAVPFFGFVMLVALGIDYSIFLLDRFREETINGLETNEAMYVSMKKMGSVIITAAIILAGTFGAMMPSGVLSLVQIATIVITGLLLYGLIVLPLLIPAITVSFGKGVWWPFRQKQNKK
;
A
#
# COMPACT_ATOMS: atom_id res chain seq x y z
N MET A 1 -33.25 -34.84 21.16
CA MET A 1 -34.33 -33.87 21.35
C MET A 1 -35.14 -34.07 22.63
N ARG A 2 -35.81 -35.22 22.86
CA ARG A 2 -36.58 -35.46 24.11
C ARG A 2 -35.79 -35.18 25.40
N GLN A 3 -34.53 -35.59 25.46
CA GLN A 3 -33.64 -35.29 26.60
C GLN A 3 -33.39 -33.78 26.77
N ILE A 4 -33.19 -33.04 25.67
CA ILE A 4 -32.97 -31.58 25.69
C ILE A 4 -34.23 -30.88 26.23
N VAL A 5 -35.42 -31.28 25.78
CA VAL A 5 -36.70 -30.73 26.27
C VAL A 5 -36.89 -31.04 27.76
N LYS A 6 -36.52 -32.24 28.21
CA LYS A 6 -36.59 -32.63 29.63
C LYS A 6 -35.65 -31.82 30.52
N TRP A 7 -34.42 -31.57 30.08
CA TRP A 7 -33.36 -30.86 30.81
C TRP A 7 -33.24 -29.38 30.42
N ARG A 8 -34.30 -28.79 29.83
CA ARG A 8 -34.28 -27.45 29.22
C ARG A 8 -33.78 -26.33 30.13
N TRP A 9 -34.13 -26.36 31.43
CA TRP A 9 -33.74 -25.33 32.39
C TRP A 9 -32.24 -25.39 32.72
N PRO A 10 -31.69 -26.53 33.19
CA PRO A 10 -30.24 -26.67 33.38
C PRO A 10 -29.42 -26.35 32.13
N ILE A 11 -29.84 -26.82 30.96
CA ILE A 11 -29.11 -26.58 29.70
C ILE A 11 -29.02 -25.09 29.39
N VAL A 12 -30.14 -24.35 29.45
CA VAL A 12 -30.15 -22.91 29.15
C VAL A 12 -29.42 -22.11 30.22
N ILE A 13 -29.55 -22.46 31.51
CA ILE A 13 -28.80 -21.79 32.58
C ILE A 13 -27.30 -21.96 32.36
N VAL A 14 -26.83 -23.18 32.07
CA VAL A 14 -25.41 -23.44 31.79
C VAL A 14 -24.98 -22.68 30.54
N LEU A 15 -25.78 -22.67 29.48
CA LEU A 15 -25.47 -21.95 28.24
C LEU A 15 -25.35 -20.44 28.48
N LEU A 16 -26.27 -19.83 29.22
CA LEU A 16 -26.25 -18.40 29.51
C LEU A 16 -25.12 -18.02 30.47
N LEU A 17 -24.86 -18.83 31.50
CA LEU A 17 -23.72 -18.61 32.40
C LEU A 17 -22.39 -18.76 31.64
N ALA A 18 -22.29 -19.74 30.74
CA ALA A 18 -21.12 -19.90 29.88
C ALA A 18 -20.98 -18.70 28.93
N THR A 19 -22.08 -18.19 28.36
CA THR A 19 -22.06 -17.00 27.49
C THR A 19 -21.53 -15.78 28.23
N VAL A 20 -22.07 -15.48 29.41
CA VAL A 20 -21.64 -14.35 30.23
C VAL A 20 -20.20 -14.55 30.72
N GLY A 21 -19.86 -15.76 31.19
CA GLY A 21 -18.52 -16.08 31.67
C GLY A 21 -17.46 -15.97 30.57
N LEU A 22 -17.75 -16.47 29.36
CA LEU A 22 -16.87 -16.34 28.20
C LEU A 22 -16.74 -14.88 27.78
N PHE A 23 -17.85 -14.14 27.68
CA PHE A 23 -17.83 -12.74 27.24
C PHE A 23 -17.04 -11.83 28.19
N LEU A 24 -17.14 -12.05 29.51
CA LEU A 24 -16.39 -11.27 30.49
C LEU A 24 -14.90 -11.65 30.57
N ALA A 25 -14.56 -12.89 30.22
CA ALA A 25 -13.19 -13.39 30.26
C ALA A 25 -12.44 -13.21 28.93
N ALA A 26 -13.17 -13.07 27.82
CA ALA A 26 -12.60 -12.98 26.48
C ALA A 26 -11.95 -11.60 26.24
N PRO A 27 -10.85 -11.56 25.47
CA PRO A 27 -10.32 -10.32 24.93
C PRO A 27 -11.34 -9.57 24.05
N ASN A 28 -11.10 -8.28 23.85
CA ASN A 28 -11.92 -7.49 22.94
C ASN A 28 -11.53 -7.78 21.49
N LEU A 29 -12.33 -8.60 20.81
CA LEU A 29 -12.12 -8.94 19.40
C LEU A 29 -12.04 -7.71 18.48
N SER A 30 -12.74 -6.60 18.80
CA SER A 30 -12.72 -5.39 17.97
C SER A 30 -11.39 -4.68 18.08
N LYS A 31 -10.81 -4.64 19.29
CA LYS A 31 -9.46 -4.13 19.48
C LYS A 31 -8.42 -5.05 18.80
N GLN A 32 -8.54 -6.37 18.92
CA GLN A 32 -7.65 -7.30 18.21
C GLN A 32 -7.73 -7.13 16.68
N ALA A 33 -8.92 -6.86 16.12
CA ALA A 33 -9.09 -6.61 14.69
C ALA A 33 -8.50 -5.25 14.26
N GLU A 34 -8.58 -4.25 15.12
CA GLU A 34 -7.96 -2.93 14.93
C GLU A 34 -6.43 -3.02 14.99
N ASP A 35 -5.89 -3.69 16.00
CA ASP A 35 -4.44 -3.92 16.19
C ASP A 35 -3.84 -4.75 15.04
N ALA A 36 -4.61 -5.68 14.46
CA ALA A 36 -4.17 -6.49 13.33
C ALA A 36 -4.08 -5.71 12.01
N GLY A 37 -4.66 -4.51 11.93
CA GLY A 37 -4.59 -3.64 10.76
C GLY A 37 -5.45 -4.08 9.56
N ALA A 38 -5.59 -3.16 8.60
CA ALA A 38 -6.41 -3.34 7.40
C ALA A 38 -5.71 -4.17 6.30
N ILE A 39 -4.38 -4.11 6.23
CA ILE A 39 -3.55 -4.84 5.26
C ILE A 39 -2.58 -5.74 6.04
N GLN A 40 -2.64 -7.05 5.78
CA GLN A 40 -1.78 -8.05 6.41
C GLN A 40 -1.07 -8.85 5.32
N LEU A 41 0.14 -8.42 4.97
CA LEU A 41 1.00 -9.13 4.01
C LEU A 41 1.88 -10.16 4.74
N ALA A 42 2.31 -11.18 4.01
CA ALA A 42 3.23 -12.18 4.53
C ALA A 42 4.64 -11.59 4.69
N SER A 43 5.42 -12.09 5.65
CA SER A 43 6.76 -11.59 5.98
C SER A 43 7.80 -11.73 4.86
N ASP A 44 7.53 -12.54 3.85
CA ASP A 44 8.41 -12.77 2.70
C ASP A 44 8.18 -11.78 1.54
N THR A 45 7.09 -11.01 1.58
CA THR A 45 6.79 -9.98 0.57
C THR A 45 7.84 -8.86 0.55
N ASP A 46 8.00 -8.20 -0.61
CA ASP A 46 9.03 -7.17 -0.79
C ASP A 46 8.75 -5.92 0.07
N SER A 47 7.48 -5.54 0.18
CA SER A 47 7.01 -4.40 0.98
C SER A 47 7.17 -4.64 2.48
N GLN A 48 6.85 -5.85 2.96
CA GLN A 48 7.11 -6.19 4.36
C GLN A 48 8.61 -6.24 4.66
N ARG A 49 9.43 -6.77 3.75
CA ARG A 49 10.90 -6.73 3.88
C ARG A 49 11.44 -5.30 3.93
N ALA A 50 10.88 -4.38 3.14
CA ALA A 50 11.27 -2.98 3.16
C ALA A 50 10.95 -2.35 4.53
N ALA A 51 9.74 -2.58 5.04
CA ALA A 51 9.33 -2.13 6.36
C ALA A 51 10.21 -2.71 7.47
N ASP A 52 10.56 -4.01 7.39
CA ASP A 52 11.41 -4.68 8.37
C ASP A 52 12.85 -4.14 8.36
N ILE A 53 13.42 -3.87 7.18
CA ILE A 53 14.76 -3.26 7.05
C ILE A 53 14.77 -1.85 7.66
N LEU A 54 13.78 -1.01 7.32
CA LEU A 54 13.67 0.34 7.88
C LEU A 54 13.51 0.30 9.40
N LYS A 55 12.67 -0.60 9.92
CA LYS A 55 12.46 -0.76 11.35
C LYS A 55 13.70 -1.27 12.09
N ALA A 56 14.41 -2.24 11.53
CA ALA A 56 15.66 -2.73 12.12
C ALA A 56 16.72 -1.63 12.20
N ALA A 57 16.69 -0.69 11.25
CA ALA A 57 17.61 0.43 11.19
C ALA A 57 17.27 1.61 12.11
N GLY A 58 16.19 1.52 12.91
CA GLY A 58 15.65 2.66 13.65
C GLY A 58 15.09 3.76 12.73
N ALA A 59 14.91 3.45 11.45
CA ALA A 59 14.33 4.31 10.43
C ALA A 59 12.88 3.89 10.10
N SER A 60 12.17 3.27 11.05
CA SER A 60 10.72 3.04 10.97
C SER A 60 9.90 4.32 11.11
N GLU A 61 10.57 5.45 11.23
CA GLU A 61 9.91 6.75 11.33
C GLU A 61 8.97 6.94 10.14
N GLU A 62 7.72 7.18 10.43
CA GLU A 62 6.73 7.48 9.42
C GLU A 62 6.75 8.97 9.11
N THR A 63 6.32 9.34 7.91
CA THR A 63 6.17 10.75 7.55
C THR A 63 4.69 11.08 7.45
N ILE A 64 4.20 11.93 8.36
CA ILE A 64 2.96 12.67 8.15
C ILE A 64 3.31 14.03 7.54
N SER A 65 2.35 14.70 6.91
CA SER A 65 2.59 15.98 6.24
C SER A 65 1.46 16.94 6.50
N LEU A 66 1.84 18.16 6.88
CA LEU A 66 0.95 19.31 6.77
C LEU A 66 0.96 19.79 5.33
N VAL A 67 -0.23 19.90 4.74
CA VAL A 67 -0.46 20.34 3.38
C VAL A 67 -1.20 21.66 3.43
N ILE A 68 -0.58 22.70 2.90
CA ILE A 68 -1.06 24.08 3.00
C ILE A 68 -1.38 24.57 1.58
N PRO A 69 -2.62 24.37 1.10
CA PRO A 69 -3.07 24.94 -0.16
C PRO A 69 -3.34 26.45 -0.02
N LEU A 70 -2.82 27.21 -0.96
CA LEU A 70 -2.88 28.67 -1.04
C LEU A 70 -3.70 29.10 -2.26
N LYS A 71 -4.42 30.21 -2.12
CA LYS A 71 -5.18 30.80 -3.25
C LYS A 71 -4.25 31.44 -4.28
N GLU A 72 -3.17 32.04 -3.81
CA GLU A 72 -2.14 32.72 -4.58
C GLU A 72 -0.76 32.14 -4.27
N ALA A 73 0.25 32.53 -5.04
CA ALA A 73 1.62 32.08 -4.82
C ALA A 73 2.14 32.53 -3.44
N VAL A 74 2.94 31.68 -2.80
CA VAL A 74 3.44 31.89 -1.43
C VAL A 74 4.04 33.29 -1.24
N THR A 75 3.51 34.03 -0.27
CA THR A 75 3.89 35.40 0.05
C THR A 75 4.92 35.45 1.19
N LYS A 76 5.46 36.65 1.49
CA LYS A 76 6.37 36.84 2.64
C LYS A 76 5.67 36.61 3.99
N GLU A 77 4.38 36.95 4.05
CA GLU A 77 3.54 36.72 5.23
C GLU A 77 3.35 35.22 5.44
N ASP A 78 3.02 34.48 4.39
CA ASP A 78 2.92 33.01 4.43
C ASP A 78 4.22 32.36 4.91
N ARG A 79 5.39 32.81 4.41
CA ARG A 79 6.69 32.29 4.84
C ARG A 79 6.94 32.49 6.33
N THR A 80 6.53 33.64 6.87
CA THR A 80 6.74 33.97 8.27
C THR A 80 5.84 33.12 9.17
N GLU A 81 4.58 32.96 8.77
CA GLU A 81 3.59 32.17 9.49
C GLU A 81 3.93 30.67 9.47
N ILE A 82 4.20 30.10 8.29
CA ILE A 82 4.57 28.69 8.13
C ILE A 82 5.90 28.42 8.86
N GLY A 83 6.86 29.34 8.77
CA GLY A 83 8.11 29.24 9.53
C GLY A 83 7.91 29.28 11.06
N GLN A 84 6.84 29.91 11.55
CA GLN A 84 6.46 29.86 12.96
C GLN A 84 5.84 28.51 13.32
N ILE A 85 4.93 27.99 12.48
CA ILE A 85 4.35 26.64 12.65
C ILE A 85 5.45 25.58 12.70
N VAL A 86 6.41 25.61 11.77
CA VAL A 86 7.56 24.69 11.75
C VAL A 86 8.34 24.75 13.07
N LYS A 87 8.66 25.94 13.58
CA LYS A 87 9.36 26.10 14.86
C LYS A 87 8.56 25.61 16.06
N ASP A 88 7.24 25.66 15.99
CA ASP A 88 6.39 25.16 17.07
C ASP A 88 6.27 23.63 17.01
N LEU A 89 6.29 23.05 15.80
CA LEU A 89 6.40 21.60 15.60
C LEU A 89 7.74 21.04 16.06
N GLU A 90 8.85 21.73 15.75
CA GLU A 90 10.22 21.35 16.19
C GLU A 90 10.38 21.32 17.72
N LYS A 91 9.50 21.99 18.47
CA LYS A 91 9.49 21.99 19.94
C LYS A 91 8.69 20.83 20.53
N LEU A 92 7.91 20.12 19.71
CA LEU A 92 7.18 18.95 20.18
C LEU A 92 8.19 17.85 20.48
N ASP A 93 8.04 17.24 21.65
CA ASP A 93 8.79 16.04 22.01
C ASP A 93 8.22 14.81 21.25
N GLN A 94 8.65 13.59 21.63
CA GLN A 94 8.12 12.35 21.08
C GLN A 94 6.57 12.35 21.03
N PRO A 95 5.96 11.91 19.91
CA PRO A 95 6.57 11.10 18.85
C PRO A 95 7.20 11.88 17.69
N VAL A 96 7.34 13.21 17.74
CA VAL A 96 8.03 13.96 16.66
C VAL A 96 9.54 13.78 16.77
N THR A 97 10.19 13.33 15.70
CA THR A 97 11.66 13.17 15.63
C THR A 97 12.32 14.11 14.65
N GLY A 98 11.57 14.63 13.67
CA GLY A 98 12.07 15.60 12.70
C GLY A 98 10.96 16.39 12.02
N VAL A 99 11.28 17.62 11.62
CA VAL A 99 10.37 18.47 10.84
C VAL A 99 11.19 19.09 9.71
N LEU A 100 10.76 18.93 8.46
CA LEU A 100 11.45 19.57 7.34
C LEU A 100 10.89 20.97 7.09
N ASN A 101 11.78 21.95 7.12
CA ASN A 101 11.42 23.35 6.86
C ASN A 101 11.45 23.65 5.35
N PRO A 102 10.31 23.99 4.71
CA PRO A 102 10.24 24.23 3.27
C PRO A 102 11.02 25.47 2.79
N PHE A 103 11.51 26.31 3.70
CA PHE A 103 12.24 27.55 3.37
C PHE A 103 13.70 27.55 3.83
N GLU A 104 14.22 26.42 4.32
CA GLU A 104 15.59 26.33 4.83
C GLU A 104 16.64 26.46 3.72
N SER A 105 16.41 25.80 2.59
CA SER A 105 17.32 25.82 1.44
C SER A 105 16.56 25.93 0.12
N LYS A 106 17.27 26.28 -0.96
CA LYS A 106 16.69 26.27 -2.32
C LYS A 106 16.25 24.87 -2.75
N GLU A 107 16.93 23.86 -2.25
CA GLU A 107 16.66 22.46 -2.56
C GLU A 107 15.37 21.99 -1.90
N THR A 108 15.21 22.28 -0.61
CA THR A 108 13.98 22.02 0.14
C THR A 108 12.81 22.83 -0.42
N GLU A 109 13.03 24.08 -0.83
CA GLU A 109 12.00 24.89 -1.50
C GLU A 109 11.55 24.26 -2.84
N GLY A 110 12.47 23.65 -3.60
CA GLY A 110 12.16 22.97 -4.86
C GLY A 110 11.38 21.66 -4.69
N GLN A 111 11.51 21.02 -3.52
CA GLN A 111 10.84 19.73 -3.22
C GLN A 111 9.51 19.92 -2.48
N LEU A 112 9.42 20.90 -1.59
CA LEU A 112 8.27 21.07 -0.67
C LEU A 112 7.32 22.19 -1.06
N ILE A 113 7.61 22.93 -2.14
CA ILE A 113 6.70 23.94 -2.69
C ILE A 113 6.37 23.58 -4.14
N SER A 114 5.08 23.57 -4.46
CA SER A 114 4.61 23.26 -5.81
C SER A 114 5.19 24.24 -6.84
N LYS A 115 5.26 23.82 -8.11
CA LYS A 115 5.82 24.66 -9.19
C LYS A 115 5.08 26.00 -9.36
N ASP A 116 3.78 26.02 -9.10
CA ASP A 116 2.96 27.24 -9.13
C ASP A 116 3.00 28.04 -7.81
N LYS A 117 3.74 27.54 -6.81
CA LYS A 117 3.92 28.08 -5.47
C LYS A 117 2.64 28.19 -4.66
N LYS A 118 1.62 27.40 -4.99
CA LYS A 118 0.31 27.42 -4.32
C LYS A 118 0.07 26.27 -3.34
N THR A 119 0.95 25.28 -3.27
CA THR A 119 0.87 24.22 -2.26
C THR A 119 2.20 24.12 -1.56
N VAL A 120 2.18 24.19 -0.23
CA VAL A 120 3.36 24.02 0.62
C VAL A 120 3.20 22.75 1.46
N LEU A 121 4.25 21.94 1.51
CA LEU A 121 4.33 20.75 2.34
C LEU A 121 5.26 21.01 3.52
N VAL A 122 4.87 20.55 4.70
CA VAL A 122 5.73 20.45 5.87
C VAL A 122 5.70 18.99 6.33
N PRO A 123 6.65 18.17 5.86
CA PRO A 123 6.82 16.80 6.33
C PRO A 123 7.25 16.78 7.80
N ILE A 124 6.61 15.91 8.56
CA ILE A 124 6.86 15.67 9.98
C ILE A 124 7.19 14.18 10.12
N THR A 125 8.42 13.91 10.52
CA THR A 125 8.92 12.58 10.81
C THR A 125 8.50 12.20 12.23
N VAL A 126 7.80 11.08 12.36
CA VAL A 126 7.22 10.60 13.62
C VAL A 126 7.66 9.17 13.93
N ASP A 127 8.03 8.93 15.19
CA ASP A 127 8.34 7.61 15.73
C ASP A 127 7.43 7.32 16.92
N GLY A 128 6.45 6.44 16.70
CA GLY A 128 5.45 6.10 17.70
C GLY A 128 4.45 5.07 17.21
N SER A 129 3.61 4.61 18.13
CA SER A 129 2.46 3.77 17.79
C SER A 129 1.39 4.56 17.02
N GLN A 130 0.54 3.84 16.29
CA GLN A 130 -0.59 4.44 15.57
C GLN A 130 -1.50 5.29 16.48
N GLU A 131 -1.72 4.87 17.73
CA GLU A 131 -2.50 5.62 18.72
C GLU A 131 -1.80 6.97 19.06
N GLU A 132 -0.48 6.96 19.26
CA GLU A 132 0.32 8.16 19.55
C GLU A 132 0.38 9.13 18.36
N ILE A 133 0.56 8.63 17.14
CA ILE A 133 0.57 9.45 15.92
C ILE A 133 -0.80 10.10 15.69
N THR A 134 -1.89 9.37 15.94
CA THR A 134 -3.25 9.91 15.80
C THR A 134 -3.55 10.97 16.85
N ALA A 135 -3.07 10.78 18.09
CA ALA A 135 -3.20 11.78 19.15
C ALA A 135 -2.38 13.05 18.83
N LEU A 136 -1.13 12.88 18.37
CA LEU A 136 -0.29 13.99 17.91
C LEU A 136 -0.97 14.80 16.80
N ALA A 137 -1.59 14.12 15.83
CA ALA A 137 -2.34 14.78 14.76
C ALA A 137 -3.48 15.67 15.28
N GLU A 138 -4.22 15.19 16.29
CA GLU A 138 -5.31 15.94 16.92
C GLU A 138 -4.78 17.13 17.74
N ASP A 139 -3.67 16.95 18.45
CA ASP A 139 -2.99 18.01 19.21
C ASP A 139 -2.44 19.11 18.28
N ILE A 140 -1.75 18.74 17.19
CA ILE A 140 -1.29 19.69 16.16
C ILE A 140 -2.49 20.49 15.63
N ARG A 141 -3.58 19.80 15.29
CA ARG A 141 -4.77 20.42 14.71
C ARG A 141 -5.45 21.41 15.65
N SER A 142 -5.50 21.10 16.95
CA SER A 142 -6.24 21.88 17.94
C SER A 142 -5.42 23.00 18.59
N ASP A 143 -4.12 22.76 18.81
CA ASP A 143 -3.27 23.67 19.59
C ASP A 143 -2.32 24.52 18.73
N LEU A 144 -1.89 24.04 17.56
CA LEU A 144 -0.85 24.70 16.75
C LEU A 144 -1.40 25.35 15.47
N LEU A 145 -2.42 24.77 14.84
CA LEU A 145 -2.90 25.24 13.55
C LEU A 145 -3.95 26.36 13.68
N PRO A 146 -3.84 27.43 12.88
CA PRO A 146 -4.82 28.53 12.91
C PRO A 146 -6.17 28.14 12.27
N ASP A 147 -7.27 28.53 12.93
CA ASP A 147 -8.64 28.22 12.49
C ASP A 147 -9.07 28.94 11.21
N ASP A 148 -8.44 30.07 10.86
CA ASP A 148 -8.81 30.90 9.72
C ASP A 148 -8.17 30.45 8.40
N ARG A 149 -7.34 29.39 8.43
CA ARG A 149 -6.62 28.88 7.28
C ARG A 149 -6.93 27.42 6.98
N THR A 150 -6.96 27.10 5.69
CA THR A 150 -7.07 25.72 5.24
C THR A 150 -5.69 25.06 5.29
N ILE A 151 -5.48 24.24 6.30
CA ILE A 151 -4.33 23.35 6.42
C ILE A 151 -4.90 21.94 6.57
N TYR A 152 -4.30 20.96 5.91
CA TYR A 152 -4.68 19.56 6.04
C TYR A 152 -3.53 18.77 6.62
N LEU A 153 -3.82 17.84 7.52
CA LEU A 153 -2.86 16.84 7.93
C LEU A 153 -3.15 15.50 7.22
N THR A 154 -2.14 14.93 6.59
CA THR A 154 -2.26 13.66 5.87
C THR A 154 -1.00 12.83 6.01
N GLY A 155 -1.05 11.58 5.56
CA GLY A 155 0.01 10.59 5.71
C GLY A 155 -0.58 9.19 5.70
N GLU A 156 0.23 8.19 5.35
CA GLU A 156 -0.22 6.80 5.23
C GLU A 156 -0.90 6.30 6.50
N SER A 157 -0.29 6.51 7.67
CA SER A 157 -0.84 6.07 8.95
C SER A 157 -2.11 6.80 9.36
N LEU A 158 -2.23 8.10 9.08
CA LEU A 158 -3.45 8.86 9.37
C LEU A 158 -4.61 8.43 8.47
N ILE A 159 -4.34 8.16 7.18
CA ILE A 159 -5.33 7.59 6.26
C ILE A 159 -5.79 6.22 6.77
N ASN A 160 -4.86 5.34 7.14
CA ASN A 160 -5.18 4.02 7.66
C ASN A 160 -5.96 4.09 8.98
N ALA A 161 -5.66 5.05 9.87
CA ALA A 161 -6.44 5.30 11.08
C ALA A 161 -7.88 5.74 10.77
N ASP A 162 -8.07 6.66 9.81
CA ASP A 162 -9.40 7.09 9.37
C ASP A 162 -10.21 5.94 8.76
N VAL A 163 -9.57 5.08 7.94
CA VAL A 163 -10.18 3.86 7.37
C VAL A 163 -10.60 2.90 8.47
N ASN A 164 -9.74 2.63 9.46
CA ASN A 164 -10.05 1.75 10.58
C ASN A 164 -11.19 2.31 11.44
N LYS A 165 -11.12 3.60 11.81
CA LYS A 165 -12.16 4.28 12.59
C LYS A 165 -13.50 4.28 11.87
N SER A 166 -13.53 4.62 10.58
CA SER A 166 -14.73 4.56 9.74
C SER A 166 -15.31 3.16 9.68
N SER A 167 -14.45 2.14 9.51
CA SER A 167 -14.85 0.73 9.47
C SER A 167 -15.50 0.28 10.77
N GLN A 168 -14.94 0.65 11.92
CA GLN A 168 -15.48 0.32 13.24
C GLN A 168 -16.80 1.05 13.54
N GLU A 169 -16.89 2.33 13.18
CA GLU A 169 -18.17 3.06 13.28
C GLU A 169 -19.23 2.47 12.34
N GLY A 170 -18.85 2.13 11.11
CA GLY A 170 -19.69 1.52 10.11
C GLY A 170 -20.22 0.15 10.54
N LEU A 171 -19.39 -0.68 11.16
CA LEU A 171 -19.78 -1.94 11.81
C LEU A 171 -20.86 -1.69 12.88
N LYS A 172 -20.59 -0.81 13.85
CA LYS A 172 -21.54 -0.53 14.96
C LYS A 172 -22.89 -0.03 14.45
N ARG A 173 -22.87 0.84 13.43
CA ARG A 173 -24.10 1.32 12.77
C ARG A 173 -24.84 0.18 12.09
N THR A 174 -24.12 -0.64 11.32
CA THR A 174 -24.67 -1.80 10.59
C THR A 174 -25.33 -2.80 11.54
N GLU A 175 -24.70 -3.09 12.68
CA GLU A 175 -25.23 -4.03 13.68
C GLU A 175 -26.60 -3.57 14.21
N LEU A 176 -26.70 -2.32 14.67
CA LEU A 176 -27.95 -1.77 15.21
C LEU A 176 -29.06 -1.70 14.16
N ILE A 177 -28.73 -1.29 12.93
CA ILE A 177 -29.67 -1.24 11.82
C ILE A 177 -30.15 -2.65 11.47
N THR A 178 -29.25 -3.62 11.43
CA THR A 178 -29.55 -5.03 11.12
C THR A 178 -30.53 -5.61 12.14
N VAL A 179 -30.27 -5.44 13.43
CA VAL A 179 -31.15 -5.92 14.50
C VAL A 179 -32.55 -5.29 14.38
N GLY A 180 -32.62 -3.97 14.16
CA GLY A 180 -33.88 -3.25 13.98
C GLY A 180 -34.66 -3.69 12.75
N LEU A 181 -33.97 -3.88 11.61
CA LEU A 181 -34.57 -4.31 10.35
C LEU A 181 -35.10 -5.75 10.47
N ILE A 182 -34.29 -6.67 10.99
CA ILE A 182 -34.70 -8.07 11.20
C ILE A 182 -35.90 -8.12 12.14
N PHE A 183 -35.89 -7.36 13.24
CA PHE A 183 -37.04 -7.27 14.14
C PHE A 183 -38.31 -6.83 13.42
N GLY A 184 -38.24 -5.73 12.65
CA GLY A 184 -39.35 -5.22 11.86
C GLY A 184 -39.87 -6.23 10.83
N LEU A 185 -38.96 -6.91 10.15
CA LEU A 185 -39.31 -7.91 9.14
C LEU A 185 -39.93 -9.17 9.76
N LEU A 186 -39.40 -9.63 10.89
CA LEU A 186 -39.98 -10.75 11.65
C LEU A 186 -41.39 -10.43 12.16
N LEU A 187 -41.64 -9.18 12.59
CA LEU A 187 -42.99 -8.72 12.94
C LEU A 187 -43.95 -8.85 11.76
N ILE A 188 -43.52 -8.47 10.55
CA ILE A 188 -44.31 -8.57 9.32
C ILE A 188 -44.57 -10.04 8.96
N VAL A 189 -43.53 -10.87 8.98
CA VAL A 189 -43.60 -12.28 8.55
C VAL A 189 -44.47 -13.12 9.49
N PHE A 190 -44.27 -13.02 10.81
CA PHE A 190 -45.02 -13.83 11.77
C PHE A 190 -46.34 -13.21 12.22
N ARG A 191 -46.53 -11.89 12.01
CA ARG A 191 -47.65 -11.12 12.56
C ARG A 191 -47.83 -11.39 14.06
N SER A 192 -46.72 -11.54 14.76
CA SER A 192 -46.62 -11.94 16.16
C SER A 192 -45.60 -11.05 16.86
N ILE A 193 -45.92 -10.62 18.07
CA ILE A 193 -45.05 -9.72 18.85
C ILE A 193 -43.98 -10.54 19.58
N VAL A 194 -44.29 -11.77 20.01
CA VAL A 194 -43.37 -12.60 20.81
C VAL A 194 -42.38 -13.36 19.93
N THR A 195 -42.82 -13.81 18.75
CA THR A 195 -41.98 -14.66 17.88
C THR A 195 -40.63 -14.03 17.51
N PRO A 196 -40.54 -12.74 17.13
CA PRO A 196 -39.28 -12.12 16.73
C PRO A 196 -38.19 -12.11 17.79
N PHE A 197 -38.55 -12.10 19.07
CA PHE A 197 -37.57 -12.10 20.16
C PHE A 197 -36.81 -13.42 20.28
N VAL A 198 -37.40 -14.54 19.85
CA VAL A 198 -36.73 -15.85 19.95
C VAL A 198 -35.55 -15.95 18.98
N PRO A 199 -35.70 -15.70 17.66
CA PRO A 199 -34.57 -15.64 16.74
C PRO A 199 -33.53 -14.61 17.16
N LEU A 200 -33.93 -13.37 17.50
CA LEU A 200 -32.99 -12.32 17.87
C LEU A 200 -32.18 -12.65 19.12
N PHE A 201 -32.82 -13.22 20.14
CA PHE A 201 -32.12 -13.61 21.36
C PHE A 201 -31.20 -14.82 21.10
N ALA A 202 -31.65 -15.80 20.31
CA ALA A 202 -30.83 -16.96 19.97
C ALA A 202 -29.59 -16.57 19.15
N VAL A 203 -29.76 -15.72 18.15
CA VAL A 203 -28.66 -15.17 17.36
C VAL A 203 -27.76 -14.28 18.22
N GLY A 204 -28.31 -13.43 19.08
CA GLY A 204 -27.52 -12.58 19.98
C GLY A 204 -26.63 -13.39 20.94
N VAL A 205 -27.17 -14.45 21.55
CA VAL A 205 -26.37 -15.39 22.37
C VAL A 205 -25.30 -16.06 21.52
N THR A 206 -25.65 -16.48 20.30
CA THR A 206 -24.68 -17.07 19.36
C THR A 206 -23.55 -16.10 19.07
N TYR A 207 -23.87 -14.86 18.70
CA TYR A 207 -22.92 -13.80 18.38
C TYR A 207 -21.92 -13.57 19.52
N LEU A 208 -22.41 -13.37 20.75
CA LEU A 208 -21.56 -13.13 21.93
C LEU A 208 -20.62 -14.31 22.21
N MET A 209 -21.14 -15.55 22.13
CA MET A 209 -20.32 -16.75 22.31
C MET A 209 -19.28 -16.87 21.19
N SER A 210 -19.67 -16.66 19.94
CA SER A 210 -18.78 -16.75 18.78
C SER A 210 -17.67 -15.72 18.83
N GLN A 211 -17.99 -14.46 19.15
CA GLN A 211 -16.98 -13.41 19.35
C GLN A 211 -15.99 -13.81 20.46
N SER A 212 -16.49 -14.34 21.58
CA SER A 212 -15.63 -14.78 22.69
C SER A 212 -14.69 -15.91 22.29
N PHE A 213 -15.20 -16.93 21.58
CA PHE A 213 -14.37 -18.05 21.11
C PHE A 213 -13.32 -17.60 20.09
N VAL A 214 -13.69 -16.74 19.15
CA VAL A 214 -12.76 -16.22 18.15
C VAL A 214 -11.67 -15.40 18.84
N ALA A 215 -12.03 -14.53 19.80
CA ALA A 215 -11.05 -13.75 20.57
C ALA A 215 -10.04 -14.63 21.32
N PHE A 216 -10.49 -15.72 21.93
CA PHE A 216 -9.59 -16.70 22.55
C PHE A 216 -8.72 -17.44 21.52
N PHE A 217 -9.24 -17.73 20.33
CA PHE A 217 -8.43 -18.37 19.29
C PHE A 217 -7.35 -17.43 18.73
N VAL A 218 -7.63 -16.13 18.66
CA VAL A 218 -6.62 -15.11 18.33
C VAL A 218 -5.48 -15.18 19.36
N ASP A 219 -5.80 -15.07 20.65
CA ASP A 219 -4.80 -15.07 21.73
C ASP A 219 -4.04 -16.40 21.87
N TRP A 220 -4.71 -17.54 21.76
CA TRP A 220 -4.10 -18.84 22.05
C TRP A 220 -3.36 -19.43 20.85
N PHE A 221 -3.83 -19.16 19.63
CA PHE A 221 -3.35 -19.82 18.42
C PHE A 221 -2.83 -18.84 17.35
N GLY A 222 -2.85 -17.53 17.62
CA GLY A 222 -2.52 -16.53 16.60
C GLY A 222 -3.49 -16.57 15.42
N PHE A 223 -4.76 -16.86 15.69
CA PHE A 223 -5.79 -16.95 14.65
C PHE A 223 -5.94 -15.61 13.93
N PRO A 224 -5.95 -15.57 12.59
CA PRO A 224 -6.01 -14.30 11.85
C PRO A 224 -7.37 -13.62 12.02
N VAL A 225 -7.35 -12.31 12.23
CA VAL A 225 -8.54 -11.48 12.41
C VAL A 225 -8.42 -10.21 11.58
N SER A 226 -9.55 -9.71 11.10
CA SER A 226 -9.66 -8.42 10.40
C SER A 226 -10.97 -7.73 10.76
N ASN A 227 -11.11 -6.46 10.38
CA ASN A 227 -12.38 -5.73 10.49
C ASN A 227 -13.53 -6.47 9.77
N PHE A 228 -13.24 -7.13 8.65
CA PHE A 228 -14.20 -7.94 7.89
C PHE A 228 -14.72 -9.14 8.67
N THR A 229 -13.87 -9.76 9.50
CA THR A 229 -14.24 -10.95 10.30
C THR A 229 -15.48 -10.69 11.15
N GLN A 230 -15.53 -9.54 11.81
CA GLN A 230 -16.64 -9.19 12.71
C GLN A 230 -17.92 -8.92 11.94
N ILE A 231 -17.80 -8.17 10.84
CA ILE A 231 -18.92 -7.77 10.00
C ILE A 231 -19.62 -9.01 9.44
N PHE A 232 -18.85 -9.98 8.94
CA PHE A 232 -19.43 -11.22 8.40
C PHE A 232 -19.97 -12.12 9.49
N LEU A 233 -19.33 -12.16 10.66
CA LEU A 233 -19.87 -12.88 11.80
C LEU A 233 -21.25 -12.32 12.19
N VAL A 234 -21.44 -10.99 12.22
CA VAL A 234 -22.77 -10.38 12.39
C VAL A 234 -23.69 -10.75 11.23
N ALA A 235 -23.35 -10.40 10.00
CA ALA A 235 -24.24 -10.55 8.84
C ALA A 235 -24.72 -12.00 8.63
N ILE A 236 -23.82 -12.97 8.76
CA ILE A 236 -24.11 -14.40 8.53
C ILE A 236 -24.89 -15.00 9.69
N LEU A 237 -24.50 -14.72 10.95
CA LEU A 237 -25.23 -15.27 12.10
C LEU A 237 -26.64 -14.69 12.18
N PHE A 238 -26.80 -13.39 11.92
CA PHE A 238 -28.10 -12.75 11.87
C PHE A 238 -28.92 -13.19 10.65
N GLY A 239 -28.30 -13.35 9.49
CA GLY A 239 -28.95 -13.85 8.30
C GLY A 239 -29.39 -15.31 8.42
N ILE A 240 -28.44 -16.24 8.42
CA ILE A 240 -28.68 -17.69 8.46
C ILE A 240 -29.35 -18.08 9.77
N GLY A 241 -28.88 -17.56 10.91
CA GLY A 241 -29.41 -17.95 12.22
C GLY A 241 -30.86 -17.52 12.43
N THR A 242 -31.24 -16.34 11.93
CA THR A 242 -32.65 -15.95 11.91
C THR A 242 -33.44 -16.87 11.01
N ASP A 243 -33.02 -17.09 9.76
CA ASP A 243 -33.74 -17.95 8.81
C ASP A 243 -33.96 -19.37 9.36
N TYR A 244 -32.91 -19.96 9.92
CA TYR A 244 -32.97 -21.27 10.57
C TYR A 244 -33.95 -21.31 11.74
N CYS A 245 -34.00 -20.25 12.57
CA CYS A 245 -35.03 -20.13 13.59
C CYS A 245 -36.44 -20.06 12.97
N ILE A 246 -36.62 -19.30 11.89
CA ILE A 246 -37.93 -19.16 11.21
C ILE A 246 -38.42 -20.52 10.75
N LEU A 247 -37.57 -21.30 10.09
CA LEU A 247 -37.91 -22.64 9.59
C LEU A 247 -38.34 -23.58 10.71
N LEU A 248 -37.60 -23.58 11.83
CA LEU A 248 -37.93 -24.36 13.00
C LEU A 248 -39.27 -23.92 13.63
N LEU A 249 -39.48 -22.60 13.76
CA LEU A 249 -40.69 -22.04 14.36
C LEU A 249 -41.92 -22.24 13.48
N SER A 250 -41.78 -22.09 12.16
CA SER A 250 -42.86 -22.37 11.21
C SER A 250 -43.25 -23.84 11.28
N ARG A 251 -42.26 -24.75 11.24
CA ARG A 251 -42.53 -26.18 11.32
C ARG A 251 -43.15 -26.59 12.66
N TYR A 252 -42.70 -25.99 13.76
CA TYR A 252 -43.32 -26.18 15.07
C TYR A 252 -44.78 -25.73 15.09
N LYS A 253 -45.10 -24.59 14.45
CA LYS A 253 -46.47 -24.11 14.30
C LYS A 253 -47.34 -25.05 13.48
N GLU A 254 -46.81 -25.59 12.38
CA GLU A 254 -47.51 -26.58 11.55
C GLU A 254 -47.89 -27.81 12.36
N GLU A 255 -46.96 -28.36 13.15
CA GLU A 255 -47.20 -29.55 13.98
C GLU A 255 -48.21 -29.28 15.11
N LEU A 256 -48.19 -28.08 15.73
CA LEU A 256 -49.21 -27.67 16.69
C LEU A 256 -50.60 -27.54 16.03
N THR A 257 -50.66 -26.95 14.83
CA THR A 257 -51.92 -26.76 14.08
C THR A 257 -52.48 -28.10 13.60
N ALA A 258 -51.61 -29.10 13.36
CA ALA A 258 -51.99 -30.48 13.07
C ALA A 258 -52.53 -31.24 14.30
N GLY A 259 -52.56 -30.62 15.48
CA GLY A 259 -53.14 -31.19 16.71
C GLY A 259 -52.17 -32.02 17.55
N HIS A 260 -50.87 -31.98 17.27
CA HIS A 260 -49.88 -32.67 18.10
C HIS A 260 -49.62 -31.91 19.42
N ASP A 261 -49.35 -32.66 20.49
CA ASP A 261 -48.93 -32.06 21.77
C ASP A 261 -47.56 -31.35 21.63
N VAL A 262 -47.26 -30.42 22.54
CA VAL A 262 -46.06 -29.58 22.48
C VAL A 262 -44.76 -30.40 22.39
N GLU A 263 -44.63 -31.48 23.16
CA GLU A 263 -43.39 -32.26 23.17
C GLU A 263 -43.23 -33.04 21.86
N THR A 264 -44.31 -33.67 21.39
CA THR A 264 -44.33 -34.38 20.10
C THR A 264 -44.09 -33.41 18.93
N ALA A 265 -44.69 -32.22 18.95
CA ALA A 265 -44.51 -31.19 17.94
C ALA A 265 -43.04 -30.73 17.85
N ILE A 266 -42.36 -30.52 18.98
CA ILE A 266 -40.92 -30.20 19.02
C ILE A 266 -40.11 -31.37 18.44
N VAL A 267 -40.39 -32.61 18.86
CA VAL A 267 -39.66 -33.78 18.37
C VAL A 267 -39.83 -33.97 16.86
N ASN A 268 -41.04 -33.80 16.32
CA ASN A 268 -41.32 -33.91 14.89
C ASN A 268 -40.64 -32.78 14.09
N THR A 269 -40.64 -31.57 14.63
CA THR A 269 -39.95 -30.41 14.06
C THR A 269 -38.46 -30.71 13.84
N TYR A 270 -37.77 -31.22 14.87
CA TYR A 270 -36.34 -31.52 14.75
C TYR A 270 -36.03 -32.80 13.97
N LYS A 271 -36.97 -33.74 13.85
CA LYS A 271 -36.82 -34.91 12.96
C LYS A 271 -36.92 -34.56 11.48
N THR A 272 -37.64 -33.49 11.15
CA THR A 272 -37.89 -33.03 9.78
C THR A 272 -37.05 -31.78 9.50
N ALA A 273 -37.56 -30.58 9.78
CA ALA A 273 -36.87 -29.32 9.53
C ALA A 273 -35.49 -29.22 10.23
N GLY A 274 -35.38 -29.69 11.48
CA GLY A 274 -34.09 -29.66 12.19
C GLY A 274 -33.02 -30.54 11.54
N ARG A 275 -33.39 -31.65 10.90
CA ARG A 275 -32.44 -32.49 10.18
C ARG A 275 -31.92 -31.76 8.94
N THR A 276 -32.80 -31.17 8.14
CA THR A 276 -32.41 -30.42 6.94
C THR A 276 -31.55 -29.22 7.31
N LEU A 277 -31.90 -28.51 8.39
CA LEU A 277 -31.12 -27.38 8.93
C LEU A 277 -29.72 -27.81 9.37
N LEU A 278 -29.58 -28.90 10.14
CA LEU A 278 -28.27 -29.40 10.57
C LEU A 278 -27.40 -29.78 9.38
N ILE A 279 -28.02 -30.35 8.35
CA ILE A 279 -27.35 -30.70 7.10
C ILE A 279 -26.87 -29.44 6.37
N SER A 280 -27.74 -28.44 6.24
CA SER A 280 -27.42 -27.15 5.62
C SER A 280 -26.28 -26.45 6.36
N GLY A 281 -26.43 -26.26 7.68
CA GLY A 281 -25.42 -25.60 8.50
C GLY A 281 -24.09 -26.34 8.55
N LEU A 282 -24.07 -27.68 8.45
CA LEU A 282 -22.82 -28.43 8.30
C LEU A 282 -22.15 -28.19 6.94
N ALA A 283 -22.92 -28.06 5.85
CA ALA A 283 -22.36 -27.72 4.55
C ALA A 283 -21.73 -26.33 4.57
N VAL A 284 -22.41 -25.34 5.17
CA VAL A 284 -21.87 -23.99 5.33
C VAL A 284 -20.63 -23.98 6.23
N LEU A 285 -20.67 -24.70 7.36
CA LEU A 285 -19.53 -24.85 8.27
C LEU A 285 -18.31 -25.43 7.55
N VAL A 286 -18.49 -26.49 6.75
CA VAL A 286 -17.38 -27.08 5.97
C VAL A 286 -16.88 -26.12 4.89
N GLY A 287 -17.78 -25.39 4.23
CA GLY A 287 -17.41 -24.36 3.26
C GLY A 287 -16.48 -23.30 3.85
N PHE A 288 -16.86 -22.71 4.98
CA PHE A 288 -16.00 -21.74 5.68
C PHE A 288 -14.75 -22.38 6.31
N SER A 289 -14.83 -23.62 6.77
CA SER A 289 -13.67 -24.33 7.33
C SER A 289 -12.62 -24.62 6.24
N ALA A 290 -13.05 -24.87 5.00
CA ALA A 290 -12.18 -25.08 3.86
C ALA A 290 -11.33 -23.83 3.51
N ILE A 291 -11.77 -22.64 3.90
CA ILE A 291 -11.00 -21.39 3.77
C ILE A 291 -9.76 -21.42 4.70
N GLY A 292 -9.70 -22.31 5.69
CA GLY A 292 -8.51 -22.44 6.55
C GLY A 292 -7.24 -22.89 5.83
N PHE A 293 -7.35 -23.34 4.58
CA PHE A 293 -6.23 -23.63 3.69
C PHE A 293 -5.72 -22.40 2.91
N ALA A 294 -6.33 -21.22 3.09
CA ALA A 294 -5.81 -19.95 2.59
C ALA A 294 -4.50 -19.60 3.30
N ASP A 295 -3.56 -19.01 2.56
CA ASP A 295 -2.31 -18.48 3.12
C ASP A 295 -2.47 -17.01 3.49
N PHE A 296 -3.31 -16.28 2.75
CA PHE A 296 -3.54 -14.87 2.95
C PHE A 296 -4.38 -14.63 4.22
N PRO A 297 -3.84 -13.93 5.24
CA PRO A 297 -4.47 -13.81 6.56
C PRO A 297 -5.90 -13.26 6.51
N ILE A 298 -6.15 -12.26 5.67
CA ILE A 298 -7.46 -11.61 5.55
C ILE A 298 -8.51 -12.61 5.06
N PHE A 299 -8.20 -13.42 4.04
CA PHE A 299 -9.11 -14.47 3.55
C PHE A 299 -9.31 -15.55 4.61
N LYS A 300 -8.21 -16.02 5.21
CA LYS A 300 -8.20 -17.05 6.27
C LYS A 300 -9.04 -16.65 7.48
N SER A 301 -9.14 -15.36 7.79
CA SER A 301 -9.96 -14.83 8.89
C SER A 301 -11.45 -15.22 8.78
N SER A 302 -11.94 -15.54 7.57
CA SER A 302 -13.31 -16.04 7.35
C SER A 302 -13.61 -17.33 8.09
N VAL A 303 -12.60 -18.11 8.49
CA VAL A 303 -12.78 -19.33 9.30
C VAL A 303 -13.45 -19.01 10.64
N ALA A 304 -13.35 -17.78 11.15
CA ALA A 304 -14.09 -17.35 12.34
C ALA A 304 -15.60 -17.50 12.18
N VAL A 305 -16.11 -17.34 10.95
CA VAL A 305 -17.53 -17.55 10.64
C VAL A 305 -17.90 -19.03 10.80
N ALA A 306 -17.00 -19.97 10.49
CA ALA A 306 -17.24 -21.40 10.74
C ALA A 306 -17.42 -21.69 12.24
N VAL A 307 -16.62 -21.04 13.09
CA VAL A 307 -16.78 -21.07 14.55
C VAL A 307 -18.15 -20.49 14.93
N GLY A 308 -18.51 -19.37 14.32
CA GLY A 308 -19.85 -18.78 14.35
C GLY A 308 -20.96 -19.81 14.12
N ILE A 309 -20.92 -20.49 12.98
CA ILE A 309 -21.94 -21.46 12.55
C ILE A 309 -21.97 -22.68 13.47
N ALA A 310 -20.83 -23.14 13.97
CA ALA A 310 -20.77 -24.24 14.93
C ALA A 310 -21.52 -23.90 16.23
N VAL A 311 -21.28 -22.69 16.76
CA VAL A 311 -21.99 -22.16 17.93
C VAL A 311 -23.48 -21.97 17.60
N LEU A 312 -23.81 -21.46 16.40
CA LEU A 312 -25.19 -21.27 15.97
C LEU A 312 -25.96 -22.59 16.01
N LEU A 313 -25.40 -23.65 15.43
CA LEU A 313 -26.01 -24.97 15.46
C LEU A 313 -26.21 -25.48 16.89
N LEU A 314 -25.27 -25.24 17.80
CA LEU A 314 -25.42 -25.58 19.21
C LEU A 314 -26.61 -24.82 19.84
N VAL A 315 -26.69 -23.50 19.63
CA VAL A 315 -27.74 -22.65 20.21
C VAL A 315 -29.12 -23.00 19.63
N LEU A 316 -29.22 -23.23 18.32
CA LEU A 316 -30.47 -23.63 17.64
C LEU A 316 -31.01 -24.97 18.12
N PHE A 317 -30.15 -25.90 18.57
CA PHE A 317 -30.56 -27.20 19.08
C PHE A 317 -30.79 -27.23 20.60
N THR A 318 -30.53 -26.13 21.31
CA THR A 318 -30.64 -26.05 22.77
C THR A 318 -31.61 -24.97 23.23
N LEU A 319 -31.40 -23.72 22.80
CA LEU A 319 -32.13 -22.55 23.26
C LEU A 319 -33.49 -22.38 22.54
N VAL A 320 -33.56 -22.66 21.25
CA VAL A 320 -34.84 -22.60 20.50
C VAL A 320 -35.88 -23.62 21.00
N PRO A 321 -35.54 -24.91 21.24
CA PRO A 321 -36.47 -25.85 21.86
C PRO A 321 -36.93 -25.43 23.26
N PHE A 322 -36.07 -24.73 24.02
CA PHE A 322 -36.46 -24.19 25.32
C PHE A 322 -37.59 -23.18 25.18
N PHE A 323 -37.50 -22.23 24.25
CA PHE A 323 -38.56 -21.26 24.01
C PHE A 323 -39.85 -21.93 23.48
N MET A 324 -39.73 -22.90 22.57
CA MET A 324 -40.89 -23.68 22.11
C MET A 324 -41.59 -24.39 23.29
N ALA A 325 -40.83 -25.03 24.18
CA ALA A 325 -41.38 -25.83 25.26
C ALA A 325 -41.93 -24.99 26.44
N THR A 326 -41.42 -23.76 26.63
CA THR A 326 -41.83 -22.84 27.70
C THR A 326 -42.98 -21.92 27.28
N LEU A 327 -42.88 -21.30 26.10
CA LEU A 327 -43.87 -20.34 25.59
C LEU A 327 -45.05 -21.04 24.90
N LYS A 328 -44.86 -22.26 24.37
CA LYS A 328 -45.92 -23.06 23.73
C LYS A 328 -46.66 -22.24 22.66
N GLU A 329 -47.99 -22.26 22.67
CA GLU A 329 -48.85 -21.48 21.76
C GLU A 329 -48.70 -19.95 21.92
N LYS A 330 -48.26 -19.45 23.09
CA LYS A 330 -48.09 -18.00 23.31
C LYS A 330 -47.01 -17.40 22.42
N LEU A 331 -46.11 -18.23 21.90
CA LEU A 331 -45.07 -17.82 20.97
C LEU A 331 -45.64 -17.14 19.72
N PHE A 332 -46.85 -17.50 19.29
CA PHE A 332 -47.49 -16.98 18.09
C PHE A 332 -48.57 -15.93 18.37
N TRP A 333 -48.64 -15.38 19.59
CA TRP A 333 -49.63 -14.37 19.95
C TRP A 333 -49.32 -13.01 19.29
N PRO A 334 -50.32 -12.28 18.74
CA PRO A 334 -51.78 -12.54 18.75
C PRO A 334 -52.31 -13.41 17.60
N SER A 335 -51.47 -13.75 16.63
CA SER A 335 -51.87 -14.40 15.38
C SER A 335 -51.83 -15.93 15.42
N LYS A 336 -52.97 -16.54 15.77
CA LYS A 336 -53.14 -17.99 15.75
C LYS A 336 -53.08 -18.59 14.34
N ASN A 337 -53.49 -17.85 13.29
CA ASN A 337 -53.71 -18.40 11.94
C ASN A 337 -52.76 -17.89 10.84
N ALA A 338 -51.87 -16.90 11.06
CA ALA A 338 -51.18 -16.24 9.94
C ALA A 338 -49.84 -16.84 9.47
N ALA A 339 -49.35 -17.96 10.03
CA ALA A 339 -48.02 -18.48 9.67
C ALA A 339 -48.02 -19.94 9.19
N SER A 340 -49.14 -20.46 8.68
CA SER A 340 -49.06 -21.59 7.75
C SER A 340 -48.61 -21.02 6.40
N HIS A 341 -47.40 -21.33 5.95
CA HIS A 341 -46.96 -20.94 4.61
C HIS A 341 -47.94 -21.53 3.59
N GLN A 342 -48.72 -20.67 2.93
CA GLN A 342 -49.56 -21.10 1.84
C GLN A 342 -48.66 -21.48 0.65
N ASP A 343 -49.14 -22.44 -0.12
CA ASP A 343 -48.51 -22.87 -1.37
C ASP A 343 -48.16 -21.66 -2.26
N SER A 344 -46.90 -21.58 -2.69
CA SER A 344 -46.44 -20.46 -3.50
C SER A 344 -47.02 -20.53 -4.92
N ARG A 345 -47.90 -19.59 -5.25
CA ARG A 345 -48.51 -19.48 -6.59
C ARG A 345 -47.47 -19.13 -7.67
N LEU A 346 -46.49 -18.29 -7.34
CA LEU A 346 -45.42 -17.89 -8.24
C LEU A 346 -44.50 -19.07 -8.56
N TRP A 347 -44.04 -19.79 -7.54
CA TRP A 347 -43.18 -20.95 -7.73
C TRP A 347 -43.91 -22.15 -8.34
N ALA A 348 -45.21 -22.32 -8.08
CA ALA A 348 -46.00 -23.30 -8.82
C ALA A 348 -46.04 -22.99 -10.33
N ARG A 349 -46.14 -21.71 -10.70
CA ARG A 349 -46.10 -21.28 -12.10
C ARG A 349 -44.72 -21.47 -12.73
N TYR A 350 -43.66 -21.02 -12.07
CA TYR A 350 -42.29 -21.15 -12.55
C TYR A 350 -41.83 -22.61 -12.59
N GLY A 351 -42.08 -23.38 -11.53
CA GLY A 351 -41.84 -24.82 -11.51
C GLY A 351 -42.63 -25.55 -12.60
N GLY A 352 -43.90 -25.19 -12.80
CA GLY A 352 -44.70 -25.73 -13.90
C GLY A 352 -44.13 -25.42 -15.29
N LEU A 353 -43.58 -24.21 -15.49
CA LEU A 353 -42.90 -23.83 -16.73
C LEU A 353 -41.61 -24.64 -16.93
N SER A 354 -40.76 -24.71 -15.92
CA SER A 354 -39.48 -25.43 -15.98
C SER A 354 -39.62 -26.91 -16.18
N ILE A 355 -40.64 -27.53 -15.59
CA ILE A 355 -40.90 -28.96 -15.73
C ILE A 355 -41.48 -29.26 -17.12
N ARG A 356 -42.37 -28.41 -17.66
CA ARG A 356 -43.02 -28.63 -18.96
C ARG A 356 -42.15 -28.23 -20.15
N ARG A 357 -41.34 -27.19 -20.01
CA ARG A 357 -40.48 -26.62 -21.07
C ARG A 357 -39.09 -26.28 -20.51
N PRO A 358 -38.28 -27.30 -20.20
CA PRO A 358 -36.97 -27.10 -19.55
C PRO A 358 -36.02 -26.24 -20.38
N LEU A 359 -35.97 -26.42 -21.71
CA LEU A 359 -35.12 -25.61 -22.60
C LEU A 359 -35.51 -24.12 -22.58
N LEU A 360 -36.80 -23.81 -22.50
CA LEU A 360 -37.27 -22.43 -22.45
C LEU A 360 -36.98 -21.78 -21.10
N ALA A 361 -37.10 -22.52 -20.00
CA ALA A 361 -36.71 -22.03 -18.68
C ALA A 361 -35.20 -21.75 -18.61
N MET A 362 -34.37 -22.63 -19.16
CA MET A 362 -32.91 -22.39 -19.26
C MET A 362 -32.60 -21.19 -20.15
N ALA A 363 -33.31 -21.01 -21.27
CA ALA A 363 -33.14 -19.84 -22.14
C ALA A 363 -33.53 -18.53 -21.42
N ILE A 364 -34.58 -18.51 -20.60
CA ILE A 364 -34.95 -17.32 -19.81
C ILE A 364 -33.82 -16.96 -18.84
N VAL A 365 -33.28 -17.94 -18.11
CA VAL A 365 -32.16 -17.71 -17.19
C VAL A 365 -30.95 -17.18 -17.96
N ALA A 366 -30.61 -17.81 -19.09
CA ALA A 366 -29.52 -17.38 -19.96
C ALA A 366 -29.69 -15.94 -20.48
N VAL A 367 -30.90 -15.52 -20.85
CA VAL A 367 -31.18 -14.15 -21.29
C VAL A 367 -30.98 -13.12 -20.17
N VAL A 368 -31.22 -13.51 -18.92
CA VAL A 368 -31.00 -12.61 -17.77
C VAL A 368 -29.53 -12.56 -17.37
N THR A 369 -28.83 -13.70 -17.40
CA THR A 369 -27.47 -13.80 -16.84
C THR A 369 -26.36 -13.59 -17.88
N ILE A 370 -26.53 -14.05 -19.12
CA ILE A 370 -25.43 -14.02 -20.11
C ILE A 370 -25.08 -12.59 -20.57
N PRO A 371 -26.04 -11.69 -20.87
CA PRO A 371 -25.71 -10.34 -21.34
C PRO A 371 -24.84 -9.55 -20.36
N THR A 372 -25.09 -9.67 -19.06
CA THR A 372 -24.30 -9.01 -18.02
C THR A 372 -22.90 -9.59 -17.88
N LEU A 373 -22.68 -10.86 -18.23
CA LEU A 373 -21.32 -11.44 -18.20
C LEU A 373 -20.40 -10.87 -19.29
N PHE A 374 -20.96 -10.30 -20.36
CA PHE A 374 -20.17 -9.64 -21.40
C PHE A 374 -19.69 -8.24 -21.00
N THR A 375 -20.16 -7.71 -19.88
CA THR A 375 -19.73 -6.40 -19.33
C THR A 375 -18.81 -6.58 -18.12
N TYR A 376 -18.28 -7.78 -17.90
CA TYR A 376 -17.37 -8.07 -16.79
C TYR A 376 -15.93 -7.92 -17.26
N ASP A 377 -15.20 -6.96 -16.71
CA ASP A 377 -13.82 -6.65 -17.08
C ASP A 377 -12.81 -7.05 -15.99
N ASP A 378 -13.28 -7.49 -14.81
CA ASP A 378 -12.47 -7.92 -13.65
C ASP A 378 -11.60 -6.79 -13.08
N ASP A 379 -12.07 -5.55 -13.20
CA ASP A 379 -11.38 -4.36 -12.70
C ASP A 379 -11.38 -4.36 -11.16
N LEU A 380 -10.19 -4.50 -10.57
CA LEU A 380 -9.97 -4.48 -9.13
C LEU A 380 -9.32 -3.16 -8.71
N SER A 381 -9.90 -2.54 -7.68
CA SER A 381 -9.32 -1.37 -7.02
C SER A 381 -8.57 -1.76 -5.74
N PHE A 382 -7.37 -1.22 -5.58
CA PHE A 382 -6.57 -1.29 -4.36
C PHE A 382 -6.52 0.06 -3.64
N ASN A 383 -7.38 1.00 -4.05
CA ASN A 383 -7.46 2.34 -3.49
C ASN A 383 -8.13 2.34 -2.12
N THR A 384 -7.35 2.42 -1.04
CA THR A 384 -7.89 2.44 0.33
C THR A 384 -8.55 3.77 0.68
N VAL A 385 -8.24 4.85 -0.04
CA VAL A 385 -8.80 6.19 0.18
C VAL A 385 -10.29 6.24 -0.18
N ASP A 386 -10.70 5.44 -1.17
CA ASP A 386 -12.09 5.31 -1.59
C ASP A 386 -13.00 4.69 -0.51
N GLU A 387 -12.42 3.99 0.48
CA GLU A 387 -13.18 3.38 1.57
C GLU A 387 -13.81 4.42 2.53
N ILE A 388 -13.23 5.63 2.62
CA ILE A 388 -13.67 6.69 3.56
C ILE A 388 -14.24 7.93 2.86
N GLY A 389 -13.84 8.17 1.61
CA GLY A 389 -14.36 9.22 0.73
C GLY A 389 -13.89 10.65 1.07
N ALA A 390 -14.18 11.60 0.17
CA ALA A 390 -13.63 12.96 0.16
C ALA A 390 -14.00 13.89 1.35
N LYS A 391 -14.79 13.41 2.33
CA LYS A 391 -15.16 14.20 3.51
C LYS A 391 -14.01 14.33 4.52
N TYR A 392 -13.12 13.34 4.57
CA TYR A 392 -12.01 13.26 5.53
C TYR A 392 -10.89 14.25 5.19
N GLU A 393 -10.24 14.76 6.24
CA GLU A 393 -9.14 15.72 6.12
C GLU A 393 -7.92 15.11 5.42
N THR A 394 -7.56 13.88 5.80
CA THR A 394 -6.47 13.09 5.23
C THR A 394 -6.60 12.94 3.72
N VAL A 395 -7.81 12.66 3.22
CA VAL A 395 -8.12 12.56 1.78
C VAL A 395 -7.98 13.91 1.08
N LYS A 396 -8.44 15.01 1.69
CA LYS A 396 -8.29 16.36 1.12
C LYS A 396 -6.83 16.79 1.06
N GLY A 397 -6.04 16.45 2.08
CA GLY A 397 -4.60 16.66 2.10
C GLY A 397 -3.92 15.90 0.96
N LEU A 398 -4.25 14.63 0.79
CA LEU A 398 -3.73 13.80 -0.30
C LEU A 398 -4.07 14.39 -1.68
N ASN A 399 -5.34 14.77 -1.90
CA ASN A 399 -5.78 15.41 -3.14
C ASN A 399 -5.07 16.74 -3.38
N ALA A 400 -4.83 17.54 -2.34
CA ALA A 400 -4.09 18.80 -2.46
C ALA A 400 -2.61 18.60 -2.82
N ILE A 401 -1.98 17.51 -2.36
CA ILE A 401 -0.63 17.12 -2.83
C ILE A 401 -0.70 16.73 -4.30
N SER A 402 -1.65 15.86 -4.67
CA SER A 402 -1.84 15.40 -6.05
C SER A 402 -2.06 16.57 -7.03
N ASP A 403 -2.93 17.53 -6.67
CA ASP A 403 -3.22 18.72 -7.48
C ASP A 403 -1.99 19.65 -7.63
N GLY A 404 -1.17 19.79 -6.58
CA GLY A 404 -0.03 20.71 -6.55
C GLY A 404 1.27 20.15 -7.12
N PHE A 405 1.57 18.88 -6.86
CA PHE A 405 2.85 18.23 -7.21
C PHE A 405 2.70 17.15 -8.29
N GLY A 406 1.48 16.66 -8.51
CA GLY A 406 1.16 15.49 -9.33
C GLY A 406 0.90 14.25 -8.47
N ALA A 407 0.10 13.31 -8.98
CA ALA A 407 -0.41 12.19 -8.21
C ALA A 407 0.68 11.31 -7.58
N GLY A 408 1.74 10.97 -8.32
CA GLY A 408 2.82 10.12 -7.80
C GLY A 408 3.76 10.76 -6.78
N GLU A 409 3.64 12.06 -6.46
CA GLU A 409 4.47 12.74 -5.46
C GLU A 409 3.97 12.54 -4.03
N SER A 410 2.69 12.20 -3.84
CA SER A 410 2.15 12.07 -2.50
C SER A 410 2.69 10.85 -1.75
N LEU A 411 2.91 9.75 -2.46
CA LEU A 411 3.30 8.45 -1.90
C LEU A 411 4.23 7.73 -2.89
N PRO A 412 5.51 8.15 -2.99
CA PRO A 412 6.46 7.57 -3.93
C PRO A 412 6.78 6.10 -3.60
N VAL A 413 7.25 5.38 -4.60
CA VAL A 413 7.76 4.01 -4.43
C VAL A 413 9.16 4.07 -3.86
N ASN A 414 9.39 3.40 -2.74
CA ASN A 414 10.70 3.36 -2.12
C ASN A 414 11.48 2.12 -2.57
N ILE A 415 12.68 2.28 -3.10
CA ILE A 415 13.61 1.17 -3.32
C ILE A 415 14.69 1.26 -2.24
N ILE A 416 14.89 0.17 -1.52
CA ILE A 416 15.89 0.05 -0.48
C ILE A 416 16.92 -0.97 -0.92
N LEU A 417 18.18 -0.54 -0.98
CA LEU A 417 19.34 -1.41 -1.14
C LEU A 417 20.03 -1.49 0.21
N LYS A 418 20.21 -2.68 0.76
CA LYS A 418 20.88 -2.91 2.05
C LYS A 418 22.02 -3.90 1.87
N ASP A 419 23.16 -3.59 2.46
CA ASP A 419 24.31 -4.50 2.55
C ASP A 419 24.81 -4.56 4.01
N ASP A 420 25.68 -5.51 4.31
CA ASP A 420 26.38 -5.59 5.60
C ASP A 420 27.57 -4.60 5.65
N GLN A 421 28.07 -4.18 4.49
CA GLN A 421 29.16 -3.21 4.37
C GLN A 421 28.65 -1.80 4.05
N ASN A 422 29.49 -0.78 4.27
CA ASN A 422 29.19 0.57 3.81
C ASN A 422 29.13 0.58 2.27
N ILE A 423 27.96 0.96 1.75
CA ILE A 423 27.68 1.06 0.31
C ILE A 423 27.48 2.49 -0.16
N VAL A 424 27.73 3.47 0.69
CA VAL A 424 27.75 4.90 0.36
C VAL A 424 29.19 5.34 0.15
N THR A 425 29.75 4.92 -0.99
CA THR A 425 31.16 5.15 -1.31
C THR A 425 31.30 5.73 -2.72
N GLU A 426 32.46 6.32 -3.02
CA GLU A 426 32.80 6.87 -4.34
C GLU A 426 32.78 5.78 -5.43
N LYS A 427 32.83 4.50 -5.05
CA LYS A 427 32.79 3.34 -5.96
C LYS A 427 31.37 2.84 -6.25
N THR A 428 30.43 3.04 -5.33
CA THR A 428 29.09 2.46 -5.38
C THR A 428 28.02 3.48 -5.79
N VAL A 429 28.14 4.73 -5.35
CA VAL A 429 27.20 5.81 -5.70
C VAL A 429 27.08 6.02 -7.23
N PRO A 430 28.13 5.88 -8.06
CA PRO A 430 27.96 5.94 -9.52
C PRO A 430 27.05 4.85 -10.08
N TYR A 431 27.00 3.65 -9.46
CA TYR A 431 26.06 2.59 -9.87
C TYR A 431 24.64 2.85 -9.35
N ALA A 432 24.48 3.52 -8.21
CA ALA A 432 23.19 4.05 -7.76
C ALA A 432 22.63 5.07 -8.77
N GLU A 433 23.49 5.92 -9.33
CA GLU A 433 23.09 6.81 -10.43
C GLU A 433 22.69 6.04 -11.69
N GLN A 434 23.45 5.00 -12.06
CA GLN A 434 23.08 4.15 -13.20
C GLN A 434 21.68 3.54 -13.00
N LEU A 435 21.36 3.06 -11.79
CA LEU A 435 20.03 2.57 -11.47
C LEU A 435 18.98 3.68 -11.64
N SER A 436 19.21 4.85 -11.06
CA SER A 436 18.30 6.00 -11.17
C SER A 436 18.01 6.36 -12.65
N ARG A 437 19.05 6.36 -13.49
CA ARG A 437 18.95 6.64 -14.92
C ARG A 437 18.18 5.58 -15.71
N GLU A 438 18.31 4.30 -15.38
CA GLU A 438 17.52 3.25 -16.05
C GLU A 438 16.06 3.26 -15.60
N LEU A 439 15.80 3.57 -14.32
CA LEU A 439 14.44 3.69 -13.79
C LEU A 439 13.67 4.87 -14.40
N VAL A 440 14.30 6.04 -14.58
CA VAL A 440 13.66 7.21 -15.23
C VAL A 440 13.26 6.94 -16.69
N LYS A 441 13.83 5.92 -17.35
CA LYS A 441 13.43 5.54 -18.73
C LYS A 441 12.17 4.69 -18.78
N LEU A 442 11.70 4.16 -17.65
CA LEU A 442 10.49 3.36 -17.61
C LEU A 442 9.26 4.22 -17.86
N ASP A 443 8.35 3.70 -18.68
CA ASP A 443 7.03 4.31 -18.85
C ASP A 443 6.29 4.28 -17.49
N GLY A 444 5.65 5.39 -17.14
CA GLY A 444 5.05 5.60 -15.81
C GLY A 444 5.99 6.13 -14.72
N VAL A 445 7.32 6.23 -14.93
CA VAL A 445 8.24 6.87 -13.98
C VAL A 445 8.47 8.34 -14.36
N LYS A 446 8.17 9.26 -13.45
CA LYS A 446 8.33 10.70 -13.63
C LYS A 446 9.74 11.18 -13.28
N ALA A 447 10.23 10.75 -12.12
CA ALA A 447 11.53 11.12 -11.57
C ALA A 447 11.99 10.08 -10.55
N VAL A 448 13.30 10.06 -10.28
CA VAL A 448 13.88 9.25 -9.21
C VAL A 448 14.72 10.15 -8.34
N ARG A 449 14.33 10.27 -7.07
CA ARG A 449 15.14 10.95 -6.07
C ARG A 449 16.05 9.97 -5.36
N SER A 450 17.32 10.31 -5.27
CA SER A 450 18.34 9.45 -4.68
C SER A 450 19.55 10.28 -4.26
N ILE A 451 20.55 9.65 -3.66
CA ILE A 451 21.83 10.28 -3.30
C ILE A 451 22.52 10.99 -4.48
N SER A 452 22.31 10.54 -5.73
CA SER A 452 22.90 11.15 -6.93
C SER A 452 21.99 12.17 -7.62
N ARG A 453 20.71 12.21 -7.23
CA ARG A 453 19.65 13.06 -7.80
C ARG A 453 18.68 13.50 -6.70
N PRO A 454 19.12 14.27 -5.70
CA PRO A 454 18.30 14.54 -4.52
C PRO A 454 17.00 15.29 -4.83
N THR A 455 16.97 16.11 -5.89
CA THR A 455 15.76 16.78 -6.41
C THR A 455 15.04 16.00 -7.53
N GLY A 456 15.62 14.89 -8.00
CA GLY A 456 15.21 14.17 -9.22
C GLY A 456 16.00 14.55 -10.47
N ASP A 457 16.68 15.71 -10.45
CA ASP A 457 17.54 16.17 -11.53
C ASP A 457 18.98 15.68 -11.37
N VAL A 458 19.73 15.63 -12.47
CA VAL A 458 21.15 15.26 -12.47
C VAL A 458 22.00 16.35 -11.80
N ILE A 459 22.97 15.92 -10.98
CA ILE A 459 24.06 16.80 -10.54
C ILE A 459 25.13 16.78 -11.64
N ASP A 460 25.05 17.75 -12.56
CA ASP A 460 25.94 17.85 -13.73
C ASP A 460 27.44 17.84 -13.36
N ASP A 461 27.80 18.43 -12.22
CA ASP A 461 29.19 18.53 -11.72
C ASP A 461 29.83 17.17 -11.36
N LEU A 462 29.03 16.11 -11.21
CA LEU A 462 29.53 14.75 -10.95
C LEU A 462 29.87 13.99 -12.25
N TYR A 463 29.48 14.52 -13.42
CA TYR A 463 29.74 13.88 -14.70
C TYR A 463 31.09 14.27 -15.28
N VAL A 464 31.75 13.26 -15.86
CA VAL A 464 33.12 13.41 -16.37
C VAL A 464 33.21 14.44 -17.48
N ASP A 465 32.19 14.61 -18.32
CA ASP A 465 32.22 15.59 -19.41
C ASP A 465 32.21 17.05 -18.89
N GLN A 466 31.46 17.33 -17.82
CA GLN A 466 31.46 18.65 -17.18
C GLN A 466 32.73 18.89 -16.37
N GLN A 467 33.18 17.89 -15.63
CA GLN A 467 34.44 17.96 -14.89
C GLN A 467 35.63 18.21 -15.84
N LEU A 468 35.67 17.55 -17.00
CA LEU A 468 36.70 17.79 -18.01
C LEU A 468 36.59 19.18 -18.65
N LYS A 469 35.38 19.74 -18.82
CA LYS A 469 35.21 21.15 -19.25
C LYS A 469 35.74 22.13 -18.21
N GLN A 470 35.50 21.88 -16.92
CA GLN A 470 36.03 22.70 -15.83
C GLN A 470 37.56 22.65 -15.81
N VAL A 471 38.16 21.46 -15.94
CA VAL A 471 39.63 21.32 -16.06
C VAL A 471 40.15 22.04 -17.30
N ALA A 472 39.50 21.92 -18.46
CA ALA A 472 39.91 22.62 -19.68
C ALA A 472 39.83 24.15 -19.55
N SER A 473 38.80 24.67 -18.86
CA SER A 473 38.70 26.09 -18.52
C SER A 473 39.85 26.50 -17.60
N GLY A 474 40.11 25.74 -16.52
CA GLY A 474 41.20 26.03 -15.60
C GLY A 474 42.59 25.97 -16.25
N LEU A 475 42.82 25.11 -17.25
CA LEU A 475 44.05 25.09 -18.04
C LEU A 475 44.20 26.34 -18.92
N THR A 476 43.08 26.86 -19.43
CA THR A 476 43.07 28.12 -20.19
C THR A 476 43.41 29.28 -19.26
N ASP A 477 42.79 29.34 -18.09
CA ASP A 477 43.08 30.36 -17.08
C ASP A 477 44.54 30.29 -16.59
N ALA A 478 45.08 29.07 -16.38
CA ALA A 478 46.48 28.86 -16.04
C ALA A 478 47.42 29.37 -17.15
N LYS A 479 47.11 29.08 -18.42
CA LYS A 479 47.88 29.57 -19.57
C LYS A 479 47.87 31.10 -19.64
N ASP A 480 46.70 31.71 -19.47
CA ASP A 480 46.56 33.16 -19.52
C ASP A 480 47.30 33.80 -18.34
N GLY A 481 47.20 33.22 -17.14
CA GLY A 481 47.96 33.62 -15.96
C GLY A 481 49.48 33.50 -16.15
N LEU A 482 49.99 32.46 -16.81
CA LEU A 482 51.41 32.37 -17.18
C LEU A 482 51.81 33.48 -18.16
N GLY A 483 50.90 33.86 -19.07
CA GLY A 483 51.10 34.99 -19.97
C GLY A 483 51.19 36.33 -19.23
N GLU A 484 50.34 36.55 -18.21
CA GLU A 484 50.39 37.74 -17.36
C GLU A 484 51.67 37.79 -16.52
N VAL A 485 52.09 36.66 -15.93
CA VAL A 485 53.37 36.54 -15.23
C VAL A 485 54.52 36.86 -16.19
N GLY A 486 54.50 36.31 -17.41
CA GLY A 486 55.52 36.56 -18.43
C GLY A 486 55.65 38.05 -18.79
N GLN A 487 54.52 38.74 -19.01
CA GLN A 487 54.49 40.19 -19.26
C GLN A 487 55.01 41.01 -18.06
N GLY A 488 54.68 40.57 -16.84
CA GLY A 488 55.21 41.18 -15.62
C GLY A 488 56.73 41.03 -15.53
N LEU A 489 57.27 39.86 -15.83
CA LEU A 489 58.71 39.59 -15.84
C LEU A 489 59.44 40.34 -16.96
N GLU A 490 58.83 40.49 -18.14
CA GLU A 490 59.35 41.31 -19.25
C GLU A 490 59.48 42.78 -18.83
N THR A 491 58.48 43.31 -18.12
CA THR A 491 58.53 44.66 -17.56
C THR A 491 59.67 44.80 -16.54
N VAL A 492 59.92 43.77 -15.72
CA VAL A 492 61.04 43.77 -14.77
C VAL A 492 62.38 43.69 -15.50
N GLU A 493 62.49 42.85 -16.53
CA GLU A 493 63.67 42.71 -17.38
C GLU A 493 64.07 44.05 -18.02
N ASP A 494 63.13 44.74 -18.68
CA ASP A 494 63.35 46.03 -19.32
C ASP A 494 63.84 47.09 -18.33
N ASN A 495 63.26 47.11 -17.13
CA ASN A 495 63.65 48.03 -16.06
C ASN A 495 65.04 47.69 -15.50
N LEU A 496 65.38 46.40 -15.34
CA LEU A 496 66.71 45.96 -14.92
C LEU A 496 67.79 46.33 -15.94
N GLN A 497 67.52 46.15 -17.24
CA GLN A 497 68.43 46.56 -18.32
C GLN A 497 68.64 48.08 -18.33
N THR A 498 67.57 48.85 -18.09
CA THR A 498 67.63 50.32 -17.98
C THR A 498 68.48 50.76 -16.78
N ILE A 499 68.28 50.14 -15.61
CA ILE A 499 69.05 50.44 -14.39
C ILE A 499 70.52 50.01 -14.54
N SER A 500 70.77 48.85 -15.14
CA SER A 500 72.11 48.35 -15.48
C SER A 500 72.90 49.36 -16.32
N GLY A 501 72.26 49.95 -17.35
CA GLY A 501 72.88 50.96 -18.22
C GLY A 501 73.11 52.34 -17.57
N GLN A 502 72.52 52.60 -16.41
CA GLN A 502 72.63 53.88 -15.69
C GLN A 502 73.72 53.88 -14.59
N LEU A 503 74.35 52.73 -14.32
CA LEU A 503 75.39 52.61 -13.29
C LEU A 503 76.74 53.23 -13.72
N PRO A 504 77.45 53.96 -12.83
CA PRO A 504 78.76 54.56 -13.15
C PRO A 504 79.88 53.53 -13.40
N ALA A 505 80.83 53.84 -14.28
CA ALA A 505 81.99 52.98 -14.55
C ALA A 505 83.04 53.06 -13.41
N GLY A 506 83.07 52.06 -12.52
CA GLY A 506 84.10 51.87 -11.48
C GLY A 506 84.19 50.40 -11.00
N ASP A 507 85.32 50.00 -10.41
CA ASP A 507 85.67 48.58 -10.14
C ASP A 507 84.67 47.80 -9.26
N GLN A 508 83.86 48.48 -8.41
CA GLN A 508 82.78 47.86 -7.62
C GLN A 508 81.38 48.01 -8.25
N ALA A 509 81.14 49.06 -9.03
CA ALA A 509 79.88 49.26 -9.75
C ALA A 509 79.75 48.33 -10.97
N SER A 510 80.88 47.89 -11.54
CA SER A 510 80.94 46.89 -12.60
C SER A 510 80.46 45.50 -12.17
N ALA A 511 80.65 45.12 -10.90
CA ALA A 511 80.18 43.86 -10.34
C ALA A 511 78.65 43.83 -10.17
N GLY A 512 78.07 44.92 -9.65
CA GLY A 512 76.62 45.07 -9.52
C GLY A 512 75.91 45.14 -10.88
N ALA A 513 76.48 45.88 -11.85
CA ALA A 513 75.96 45.93 -13.22
C ALA A 513 76.00 44.55 -13.90
N ALA A 514 77.06 43.77 -13.69
CA ALA A 514 77.16 42.41 -14.21
C ALA A 514 76.12 41.46 -13.57
N GLN A 515 75.83 41.60 -12.27
CA GLN A 515 74.79 40.82 -11.59
C GLN A 515 73.38 41.19 -12.06
N LEU A 516 73.09 42.47 -12.27
CA LEU A 516 71.81 42.93 -12.80
C LEU A 516 71.60 42.51 -14.26
N GLN A 517 72.67 42.52 -15.08
CA GLN A 517 72.61 42.01 -16.45
C GLN A 517 72.35 40.50 -16.46
N GLN A 518 73.01 39.73 -15.58
CA GLN A 518 72.73 38.30 -15.43
C GLN A 518 71.30 38.02 -14.95
N ALA A 519 70.77 38.86 -14.05
CA ALA A 519 69.37 38.78 -13.62
C ALA A 519 68.41 39.05 -14.79
N ALA A 520 68.65 40.10 -15.59
CA ALA A 520 67.85 40.41 -16.77
C ALA A 520 67.90 39.29 -17.83
N ASP A 521 69.09 38.80 -18.17
CA ASP A 521 69.27 37.69 -19.12
C ASP A 521 68.59 36.41 -18.61
N GLY A 522 68.64 36.17 -17.29
CA GLY A 522 67.94 35.08 -16.62
C GLY A 522 66.42 35.20 -16.70
N LEU A 523 65.88 36.40 -16.49
CA LEU A 523 64.45 36.67 -16.67
C LEU A 523 63.99 36.46 -18.11
N GLY A 524 64.77 36.90 -19.10
CA GLY A 524 64.47 36.68 -20.51
C GLY A 524 64.43 35.20 -20.88
N GLN A 525 65.34 34.38 -20.32
CA GLN A 525 65.30 32.92 -20.49
C GLN A 525 64.07 32.28 -19.84
N ILE A 526 63.71 32.72 -18.62
CA ILE A 526 62.52 32.25 -17.92
C ILE A 526 61.25 32.62 -18.70
N ASN A 527 61.17 33.84 -19.24
CA ASN A 527 60.01 34.28 -20.03
C ASN A 527 59.82 33.45 -21.32
N GLN A 528 60.92 33.09 -21.99
CA GLN A 528 60.87 32.15 -23.13
C GLN A 528 60.38 30.76 -22.70
N GLN A 529 60.85 30.25 -21.55
CA GLN A 529 60.41 28.96 -21.02
C GLN A 529 58.93 29.00 -20.59
N LEU A 530 58.46 30.07 -19.95
CA LEU A 530 57.06 30.27 -19.60
C LEU A 530 56.16 30.28 -20.83
N THR A 531 56.61 30.90 -21.92
CA THR A 531 55.89 30.88 -23.21
C THR A 531 55.75 29.45 -23.76
N LEU A 532 56.83 28.66 -23.70
CA LEU A 532 56.81 27.26 -24.13
C LEU A 532 55.92 26.39 -23.24
N VAL A 533 55.96 26.63 -21.92
CA VAL A 533 55.10 25.96 -20.94
C VAL A 533 53.63 26.30 -21.19
N GLY A 534 53.30 27.56 -21.42
CA GLY A 534 51.94 28.00 -21.78
C GLY A 534 51.44 27.41 -23.11
N GLN A 535 52.35 27.11 -24.06
CA GLN A 535 52.01 26.36 -25.26
C GLN A 535 51.79 24.86 -24.97
N GLY A 536 52.57 24.29 -24.05
CA GLY A 536 52.45 22.91 -23.60
C GLY A 536 51.13 22.59 -22.89
N LEU A 537 50.54 23.57 -22.19
CA LEU A 537 49.26 23.47 -21.49
C LEU A 537 48.03 23.27 -22.40
N GLN A 538 48.20 23.32 -23.73
CA GLN A 538 47.11 23.02 -24.67
C GLN A 538 46.63 21.56 -24.62
N SER A 539 47.43 20.66 -24.03
CA SER A 539 47.09 19.25 -23.88
C SER A 539 47.21 18.83 -22.42
N ALA A 540 46.15 18.21 -21.88
CA ALA A 540 46.11 17.72 -20.50
C ALA A 540 47.18 16.67 -20.18
N GLU A 541 47.69 15.94 -21.19
CA GLU A 541 48.78 14.97 -21.00
C GLU A 541 50.11 15.62 -20.54
N ASN A 542 50.29 16.91 -20.80
CA ASN A 542 51.53 17.63 -20.50
C ASN A 542 51.53 18.28 -19.10
N ILE A 543 50.42 18.21 -18.35
CA ILE A 543 50.30 18.88 -17.04
C ILE A 543 51.39 18.40 -16.06
N PRO A 544 51.67 17.09 -15.89
CA PRO A 544 52.71 16.65 -14.95
C PRO A 544 54.11 17.16 -15.30
N GLN A 545 54.43 17.24 -16.59
CA GLN A 545 55.70 17.80 -17.06
C GLN A 545 55.75 19.33 -16.86
N THR A 546 54.61 19.99 -17.05
CA THR A 546 54.45 21.43 -16.85
C THR A 546 54.67 21.81 -15.39
N VAL A 547 54.04 21.11 -14.44
CA VAL A 547 54.23 21.31 -13.00
C VAL A 547 55.73 21.23 -12.65
N GLY A 548 56.42 20.16 -13.04
CA GLY A 548 57.85 20.03 -12.75
C GLY A 548 58.73 21.11 -13.39
N THR A 549 58.31 21.69 -14.52
CA THR A 549 58.99 22.82 -15.16
C THR A 549 58.73 24.12 -14.39
N LEU A 550 57.49 24.35 -13.95
CA LEU A 550 57.12 25.52 -13.15
C LEU A 550 57.85 25.53 -11.80
N THR A 551 57.98 24.38 -11.14
CA THR A 551 58.77 24.25 -9.90
C THR A 551 60.23 24.67 -10.13
N ALA A 552 60.83 24.26 -11.24
CA ALA A 552 62.21 24.62 -11.59
C ALA A 552 62.34 26.13 -11.88
N LEU A 553 61.39 26.70 -12.62
CA LEU A 553 61.33 28.14 -12.92
C LEU A 553 61.15 28.97 -11.66
N SER A 554 60.30 28.54 -10.73
CA SER A 554 60.10 29.17 -9.43
C SER A 554 61.40 29.21 -8.60
N GLY A 555 62.17 28.12 -8.63
CA GLY A 555 63.50 28.06 -8.03
C GLY A 555 64.50 29.05 -8.65
N GLN A 556 64.47 29.20 -9.99
CA GLN A 556 65.32 30.16 -10.70
C GLN A 556 64.91 31.62 -10.41
N LEU A 557 63.61 31.93 -10.38
CA LEU A 557 63.12 33.25 -10.02
C LEU A 557 63.50 33.64 -8.59
N THR A 558 63.49 32.69 -7.65
CA THR A 558 63.96 32.92 -6.29
C THR A 558 65.46 33.28 -6.25
N GLN A 559 66.29 32.65 -7.09
CA GLN A 559 67.71 32.99 -7.22
C GLN A 559 67.91 34.38 -7.83
N ILE A 560 67.10 34.74 -8.84
CA ILE A 560 67.14 36.06 -9.46
C ILE A 560 66.68 37.14 -8.46
N GLN A 561 65.58 36.91 -7.74
CA GLN A 561 65.07 37.80 -6.69
C GLN A 561 66.13 38.08 -5.62
N THR A 562 66.78 37.01 -5.12
CA THR A 562 67.84 37.15 -4.11
C THR A 562 69.07 37.88 -4.67
N GLY A 563 69.42 37.65 -5.94
CA GLY A 563 70.48 38.40 -6.62
C GLY A 563 70.17 39.89 -6.78
N ILE A 564 68.94 40.26 -7.16
CA ILE A 564 68.50 41.66 -7.28
C ILE A 564 68.49 42.34 -5.90
N ALA A 565 67.99 41.67 -4.86
CA ALA A 565 67.98 42.21 -3.50
C ALA A 565 69.40 42.40 -2.91
N GLN A 566 70.33 41.50 -3.23
CA GLN A 566 71.75 41.66 -2.89
C GLN A 566 72.39 42.82 -3.65
N ALA A 567 72.04 43.00 -4.93
CA ALA A 567 72.50 44.15 -5.71
C ALA A 567 71.94 45.48 -5.16
N ALA A 568 70.66 45.50 -4.77
CA ALA A 568 70.01 46.66 -4.15
C ALA A 568 70.74 47.11 -2.87
N THR A 569 70.95 46.19 -1.94
CA THR A 569 71.68 46.44 -0.68
C THR A 569 73.14 46.83 -0.90
N GLY A 570 73.80 46.30 -1.94
CA GLY A 570 75.16 46.71 -2.33
C GLY A 570 75.24 48.14 -2.86
N ILE A 571 74.21 48.61 -3.56
CA ILE A 571 74.14 49.95 -4.16
C ILE A 571 73.74 51.02 -3.12
N GLU A 572 72.83 50.72 -2.18
CA GLU A 572 72.42 51.64 -1.09
C GLU A 572 73.60 52.17 -0.26
N THR A 573 74.71 51.42 -0.17
CA THR A 573 75.90 51.86 0.58
C THR A 573 76.72 52.99 -0.08
N GLN A 574 76.35 53.47 -1.28
CA GLN A 574 77.16 54.41 -2.09
C GLN A 574 76.65 55.86 -2.19
N GLY A 575 75.64 56.27 -1.41
CA GLY A 575 75.21 57.67 -1.25
C GLY A 575 73.80 57.99 -1.77
N ALA A 576 73.33 59.25 -1.61
CA ALA A 576 71.92 59.63 -1.77
C ALA A 576 71.27 59.36 -3.15
N GLN A 577 72.07 59.33 -4.22
CA GLN A 577 71.58 59.00 -5.57
C GLN A 577 71.49 57.48 -5.79
N ALA A 578 72.24 56.70 -4.99
CA ALA A 578 72.23 55.25 -4.95
C ALA A 578 71.07 54.70 -4.10
N ASP A 579 70.58 55.46 -3.10
CA ASP A 579 69.40 55.09 -2.30
C ASP A 579 68.12 54.99 -3.16
N GLN A 580 67.93 55.90 -4.12
CA GLN A 580 66.76 55.86 -5.03
C GLN A 580 66.82 54.66 -5.99
N LEU A 581 68.02 54.32 -6.49
CA LEU A 581 68.27 53.15 -7.32
C LEU A 581 68.09 51.85 -6.52
N GLY A 582 68.59 51.81 -5.28
CA GLY A 582 68.39 50.70 -4.34
C GLY A 582 66.91 50.44 -4.06
N THR A 583 66.13 51.50 -3.80
CA THR A 583 64.67 51.40 -3.62
C THR A 583 63.97 50.86 -4.87
N GLY A 584 64.37 51.32 -6.07
CA GLY A 584 63.84 50.82 -7.34
C GLY A 584 64.18 49.34 -7.60
N LEU A 585 65.39 48.91 -7.23
CA LEU A 585 65.80 47.50 -7.31
C LEU A 585 65.07 46.63 -6.29
N THR A 586 64.81 47.12 -5.08
CA THR A 586 63.97 46.42 -4.09
C THR A 586 62.54 46.25 -4.61
N GLN A 587 61.95 47.28 -5.25
CA GLN A 587 60.64 47.16 -5.89
C GLN A 587 60.63 46.14 -7.05
N LEU A 588 61.70 46.07 -7.85
CA LEU A 588 61.83 45.06 -8.90
C LEU A 588 62.00 43.66 -8.31
N ALA A 589 62.76 43.50 -7.23
CA ALA A 589 62.85 42.23 -6.49
C ALA A 589 61.49 41.80 -5.93
N ASP A 590 60.68 42.72 -5.42
CA ASP A 590 59.30 42.46 -4.98
C ASP A 590 58.38 42.11 -6.16
N GLY A 591 58.61 42.72 -7.33
CA GLY A 591 57.94 42.37 -8.59
C GLY A 591 58.24 40.93 -9.04
N VAL A 592 59.52 40.52 -9.00
CA VAL A 592 59.93 39.12 -9.24
C VAL A 592 59.31 38.19 -8.20
N GLY A 593 59.29 38.59 -6.92
CA GLY A 593 58.66 37.83 -5.84
C GLY A 593 57.15 37.63 -6.05
N SER A 594 56.45 38.67 -6.54
CA SER A 594 55.02 38.61 -6.84
C SER A 594 54.72 37.72 -8.04
N ALA A 595 55.55 37.81 -9.11
CA ALA A 595 55.48 36.92 -10.26
C ALA A 595 55.73 35.45 -9.86
N ASN A 596 56.70 35.23 -8.96
CA ASN A 596 56.99 33.89 -8.42
C ASN A 596 55.84 33.34 -7.56
N ALA A 597 55.19 34.18 -6.76
CA ALA A 597 54.00 33.80 -6.00
C ALA A 597 52.80 33.48 -6.92
N GLY A 598 52.64 34.23 -8.02
CA GLY A 598 51.65 33.94 -9.06
C GLY A 598 51.91 32.59 -9.75
N LEU A 599 53.17 32.30 -10.07
CA LEU A 599 53.59 31.00 -10.59
C LEU A 599 53.31 29.86 -9.62
N GLY A 600 53.58 30.05 -8.33
CA GLY A 600 53.27 29.06 -7.29
C GLY A 600 51.78 28.70 -7.25
N LYS A 601 50.88 29.69 -7.35
CA LYS A 601 49.44 29.42 -7.41
C LYS A 601 49.03 28.62 -8.66
N ILE A 602 49.65 28.93 -9.81
CA ILE A 602 49.39 28.20 -11.05
C ILE A 602 49.93 26.77 -10.95
N GLU A 603 51.13 26.59 -10.37
CA GLU A 603 51.74 25.29 -10.09
C GLU A 603 50.85 24.44 -9.18
N ASP A 604 50.33 25.01 -8.08
CA ASP A 604 49.44 24.32 -7.15
C ASP A 604 48.15 23.86 -7.86
N GLY A 605 47.47 24.76 -8.58
CA GLY A 605 46.23 24.42 -9.31
C GLY A 605 46.44 23.39 -10.43
N LEU A 606 47.59 23.43 -11.12
CA LEU A 606 47.94 22.42 -12.13
C LEU A 606 48.29 21.07 -11.49
N THR A 607 48.88 21.07 -10.28
CA THR A 607 49.13 19.86 -9.51
C THR A 607 47.81 19.20 -9.10
N GLU A 608 46.87 19.98 -8.57
CA GLU A 608 45.52 19.51 -8.25
C GLU A 608 44.81 18.94 -9.48
N ALA A 609 44.87 19.63 -10.62
CA ALA A 609 44.29 19.14 -11.87
C ALA A 609 44.95 17.83 -12.36
N ALA A 610 46.28 17.70 -12.22
CA ALA A 610 47.00 16.48 -12.59
C ALA A 610 46.59 15.30 -11.70
N ASP A 611 46.50 15.50 -10.39
CA ASP A 611 46.08 14.48 -9.45
C ASP A 611 44.62 14.09 -9.68
N PHE A 612 43.73 15.05 -9.91
CA PHE A 612 42.33 14.81 -10.26
C PHE A 612 42.19 13.93 -11.52
N LEU A 613 42.87 14.28 -12.62
CA LEU A 613 42.84 13.50 -13.86
C LEU A 613 43.43 12.10 -13.68
N LYS A 614 44.45 11.96 -12.84
CA LYS A 614 45.05 10.67 -12.51
C LYS A 614 44.11 9.79 -11.69
N GLU A 615 43.40 10.35 -10.72
CA GLU A 615 42.38 9.62 -9.97
C GLU A 615 41.22 9.19 -10.87
N MET A 616 40.72 10.12 -11.69
CA MET A 616 39.69 9.87 -12.69
C MET A 616 40.11 8.74 -13.65
N GLY A 617 41.30 8.82 -14.25
CA GLY A 617 41.79 7.80 -15.19
C GLY A 617 41.96 6.39 -14.59
N ASN A 618 42.14 6.29 -13.27
CA ASN A 618 42.22 5.02 -12.55
C ASN A 618 40.86 4.49 -12.09
N SER A 619 39.80 5.30 -12.17
CA SER A 619 38.48 4.90 -11.73
C SER A 619 37.82 3.91 -12.70
N LYS A 620 37.35 2.79 -12.15
CA LYS A 620 36.58 1.79 -12.90
C LYS A 620 35.14 2.23 -13.17
N THR A 621 34.60 3.19 -12.41
CA THR A 621 33.19 3.60 -12.47
C THR A 621 32.85 4.35 -13.76
N ILE A 622 33.82 5.06 -14.34
CA ILE A 622 33.63 5.92 -15.52
C ILE A 622 33.15 5.13 -16.73
N ARG A 623 33.73 3.95 -16.97
CA ARG A 623 33.41 3.12 -18.14
C ARG A 623 31.97 2.64 -18.16
N GLY A 624 31.37 2.42 -16.99
CA GLY A 624 29.99 1.94 -16.87
C GLY A 624 28.96 3.05 -16.67
N THR A 625 29.32 4.11 -15.95
CA THR A 625 28.35 5.08 -15.42
C THR A 625 28.46 6.47 -16.05
N GLY A 626 29.64 6.82 -16.57
CA GLY A 626 29.99 8.19 -17.00
C GLY A 626 30.24 9.18 -15.86
N MET A 627 30.18 8.71 -14.60
CA MET A 627 30.29 9.52 -13.39
C MET A 627 31.59 9.22 -12.64
N PHE A 628 32.17 10.27 -12.08
CA PHE A 628 33.34 10.20 -11.21
C PHE A 628 33.08 11.04 -9.96
N ILE A 629 33.16 10.41 -8.80
CA ILE A 629 33.02 11.08 -7.50
C ILE A 629 34.43 11.24 -6.93
N PRO A 630 34.93 12.47 -6.80
CA PRO A 630 36.22 12.74 -6.18
C PRO A 630 36.21 12.31 -4.72
N LYS A 631 37.37 11.95 -4.18
CA LYS A 631 37.51 11.66 -2.76
C LYS A 631 37.02 12.82 -1.91
N ASP A 632 36.47 12.49 -0.74
CA ASP A 632 35.97 13.45 0.25
C ASP A 632 34.71 14.26 -0.18
N THR A 633 34.24 14.13 -1.43
CA THR A 633 33.00 14.78 -1.91
C THR A 633 31.80 14.40 -1.04
N LEU A 634 31.67 13.10 -0.72
CA LEU A 634 30.59 12.58 0.11
C LEU A 634 30.71 13.00 1.58
N ALA A 635 31.90 13.41 2.03
CA ALA A 635 32.15 13.92 3.38
C ALA A 635 31.99 15.45 3.49
N SER A 636 31.66 16.12 2.38
CA SER A 636 31.43 17.57 2.37
C SER A 636 30.13 17.93 3.08
N LYS A 637 30.10 19.12 3.71
CA LYS A 637 28.90 19.64 4.38
C LYS A 637 27.71 19.82 3.45
N ASP A 638 27.97 20.01 2.15
CA ASP A 638 26.92 20.18 1.15
C ASP A 638 26.21 18.84 0.86
N PHE A 639 26.86 17.70 1.07
CA PHE A 639 26.28 16.37 0.91
C PHE A 639 25.68 15.78 2.18
N GLU A 640 25.99 16.34 3.36
CA GLU A 640 25.48 15.85 4.66
C GLU A 640 23.94 15.70 4.67
N PRO A 641 23.12 16.69 4.21
CA PRO A 641 21.67 16.53 4.17
C PRO A 641 21.18 15.45 3.19
N VAL A 642 21.93 15.22 2.10
CA VAL A 642 21.61 14.21 1.09
C VAL A 642 21.90 12.81 1.63
N ILE A 643 23.02 12.66 2.35
CA ILE A 643 23.41 11.42 3.02
C ILE A 643 22.35 11.05 4.07
N ASP A 644 21.96 12.00 4.93
CA ASP A 644 20.96 11.74 5.97
C ASP A 644 19.60 11.32 5.38
N ARG A 645 19.21 11.91 4.23
CA ARG A 645 17.91 11.62 3.59
C ARG A 645 17.87 10.27 2.87
N TYR A 646 18.94 9.91 2.17
CA TYR A 646 18.96 8.79 1.20
C TYR A 646 19.84 7.61 1.64
N THR A 647 20.32 7.59 2.88
CA THR A 647 21.06 6.45 3.45
C THR A 647 20.34 5.85 4.66
N ILE A 648 20.68 4.62 4.99
CA ILE A 648 20.09 3.84 6.09
C ILE A 648 21.25 3.16 6.86
N ASP A 649 21.11 2.97 8.17
CA ASP A 649 22.03 2.22 9.04
C ASP A 649 23.51 2.59 8.85
N ASP A 650 23.98 3.70 9.42
CA ASP A 650 25.39 4.12 9.34
C ASP A 650 26.00 3.92 7.93
N GLN A 651 25.25 4.31 6.88
CA GLN A 651 25.64 4.21 5.46
C GLN A 651 25.75 2.79 4.86
N THR A 652 25.10 1.81 5.47
CA THR A 652 25.04 0.43 4.95
C THR A 652 23.79 0.16 4.09
N GLY A 653 22.91 1.15 3.94
CA GLY A 653 21.79 1.14 3.02
C GLY A 653 21.66 2.40 2.17
N LEU A 654 21.08 2.26 0.98
CA LEU A 654 20.70 3.33 0.07
C LEU A 654 19.18 3.30 -0.16
N LYS A 655 18.55 4.48 -0.15
CA LYS A 655 17.12 4.69 -0.41
C LYS A 655 16.94 5.47 -1.72
N PHE A 656 16.01 5.03 -2.55
CA PHE A 656 15.55 5.72 -3.75
C PHE A 656 14.06 5.96 -3.64
N GLU A 657 13.61 7.17 -3.93
CA GLU A 657 12.19 7.52 -4.02
C GLU A 657 11.83 7.67 -5.50
N VAL A 658 11.10 6.70 -6.02
CA VAL A 658 10.64 6.67 -7.41
C VAL A 658 9.26 7.30 -7.48
N ILE A 659 9.20 8.45 -8.14
CA ILE A 659 7.97 9.23 -8.31
C ILE A 659 7.30 8.76 -9.60
N LEU A 660 6.07 8.31 -9.49
CA LEU A 660 5.27 7.83 -10.62
C LEU A 660 4.55 8.99 -11.33
N ASN A 661 4.15 8.76 -12.58
CA ASN A 661 3.26 9.68 -13.31
C ASN A 661 1.81 9.51 -12.86
N ASP A 662 1.44 8.28 -12.51
CA ASP A 662 0.09 7.86 -12.19
C ASP A 662 -0.20 7.97 -10.68
N ASP A 663 -1.47 7.83 -10.32
CA ASP A 663 -1.88 7.79 -8.92
C ASP A 663 -1.28 6.54 -8.23
N PRO A 664 -0.64 6.67 -7.05
CA PRO A 664 -0.03 5.54 -6.34
C PRO A 664 -0.97 4.36 -6.05
N TYR A 665 -2.28 4.60 -6.04
CA TYR A 665 -3.31 3.57 -5.85
C TYR A 665 -3.83 2.96 -7.16
N SER A 666 -3.45 3.50 -8.32
CA SER A 666 -3.99 3.07 -9.61
C SER A 666 -3.41 1.73 -10.08
N PRO A 667 -4.16 0.99 -10.93
CA PRO A 667 -3.64 -0.23 -11.57
C PRO A 667 -2.35 0.00 -12.37
N GLU A 668 -2.22 1.14 -13.06
CA GLU A 668 -1.03 1.49 -13.83
C GLU A 668 0.21 1.62 -12.94
N ALA A 669 0.09 2.26 -11.77
CA ALA A 669 1.18 2.36 -10.81
C ALA A 669 1.65 0.98 -10.32
N ILE A 670 0.72 0.05 -10.10
CA ILE A 670 1.03 -1.35 -9.72
C ILE A 670 1.82 -2.04 -10.84
N GLU A 671 1.44 -1.86 -12.11
CA GLU A 671 2.20 -2.40 -13.25
C GLU A 671 3.60 -1.78 -13.37
N THR A 672 3.72 -0.47 -13.18
CA THR A 672 5.01 0.22 -13.18
C THR A 672 5.93 -0.30 -12.07
N VAL A 673 5.41 -0.62 -10.88
CA VAL A 673 6.21 -1.26 -9.81
C VAL A 673 6.79 -2.59 -10.27
N ALA A 674 6.01 -3.44 -10.94
CA ALA A 674 6.53 -4.71 -11.46
C ALA A 674 7.68 -4.49 -12.47
N ALA A 675 7.58 -3.45 -13.31
CA ALA A 675 8.63 -3.05 -14.24
C ALA A 675 9.88 -2.48 -13.51
N ILE A 676 9.68 -1.71 -12.44
CA ILE A 676 10.75 -1.21 -11.56
C ILE A 676 11.51 -2.40 -10.94
N LYS A 677 10.81 -3.36 -10.33
CA LYS A 677 11.41 -4.55 -9.71
C LYS A 677 12.30 -5.31 -10.70
N LYS A 678 11.80 -5.53 -11.92
CA LYS A 678 12.54 -6.21 -12.99
C LYS A 678 13.77 -5.43 -13.45
N THR A 679 13.63 -4.12 -13.62
CA THR A 679 14.70 -3.23 -14.08
C THR A 679 15.81 -3.13 -13.04
N THR A 680 15.46 -2.94 -11.78
CA THR A 680 16.41 -2.93 -10.65
C THR A 680 17.22 -4.22 -10.60
N ALA A 681 16.56 -5.38 -10.62
CA ALA A 681 17.26 -6.67 -10.61
C ALA A 681 18.22 -6.85 -11.81
N SER A 682 17.84 -6.35 -12.99
CA SER A 682 18.70 -6.43 -14.19
C SER A 682 19.88 -5.44 -14.17
N THR A 683 19.69 -4.26 -13.59
CA THR A 683 20.69 -3.18 -13.57
C THR A 683 21.76 -3.40 -12.50
N LEU A 684 21.41 -4.04 -11.39
CA LEU A 684 22.36 -4.34 -10.31
C LEU A 684 23.28 -5.52 -10.62
N LYS A 685 22.93 -6.34 -11.61
CA LYS A 685 23.73 -7.50 -12.01
C LYS A 685 25.11 -7.08 -12.55
N ASP A 686 26.15 -7.83 -12.21
CA ASP A 686 27.54 -7.55 -12.60
C ASP A 686 28.09 -6.20 -12.04
N THR A 687 27.45 -5.65 -11.00
CA THR A 687 27.88 -4.44 -10.29
C THR A 687 28.34 -4.76 -8.86
N PRO A 688 29.08 -3.86 -8.19
CA PRO A 688 29.40 -4.01 -6.76
C PRO A 688 28.17 -4.12 -5.83
N LEU A 689 26.97 -3.75 -6.31
CA LEU A 689 25.71 -3.80 -5.57
C LEU A 689 24.90 -5.08 -5.85
N GLU A 690 25.43 -6.05 -6.62
CA GLU A 690 24.71 -7.27 -6.99
C GLU A 690 24.28 -8.13 -5.78
N GLN A 691 25.08 -8.11 -4.71
CA GLN A 691 24.80 -8.88 -3.48
C GLN A 691 23.96 -8.09 -2.46
N ALA A 692 23.66 -6.83 -2.73
CA ALA A 692 22.83 -6.03 -1.84
C ALA A 692 21.40 -6.60 -1.81
N GLN A 693 20.84 -6.70 -0.60
CA GLN A 693 19.44 -7.02 -0.42
C GLN A 693 18.59 -5.87 -0.96
N VAL A 694 17.67 -6.18 -1.87
CA VAL A 694 16.73 -5.20 -2.44
C VAL A 694 15.35 -5.41 -1.85
N ALA A 695 14.72 -4.33 -1.41
CA ALA A 695 13.33 -4.32 -0.94
C ALA A 695 12.58 -3.09 -1.51
N TYR A 696 11.25 -3.20 -1.59
CA TYR A 696 10.41 -2.19 -2.25
C TYR A 696 9.26 -1.77 -1.35
N GLY A 697 9.26 -0.52 -0.88
CA GLY A 697 8.21 0.05 -0.03
C GLY A 697 7.30 1.04 -0.77
N GLY A 698 6.41 1.66 -0.03
CA GLY A 698 5.40 2.60 -0.54
C GLY A 698 4.11 1.90 -0.98
N ILE A 699 3.03 2.68 -1.07
CA ILE A 699 1.67 2.18 -1.32
C ILE A 699 1.56 1.36 -2.61
N SER A 700 2.14 1.80 -3.72
CA SER A 700 2.07 1.04 -4.97
C SER A 700 2.79 -0.32 -4.86
N SER A 701 3.86 -0.41 -4.07
CA SER A 701 4.55 -1.68 -3.79
C SER A 701 3.71 -2.61 -2.91
N ILE A 702 3.08 -2.05 -1.86
CA ILE A 702 2.14 -2.78 -1.01
C ILE A 702 0.97 -3.32 -1.85
N ASN A 703 0.40 -2.49 -2.72
CA ASN A 703 -0.70 -2.86 -3.61
C ASN A 703 -0.27 -3.90 -4.67
N SER A 704 0.95 -3.81 -5.19
CA SER A 704 1.52 -4.83 -6.08
C SER A 704 1.65 -6.18 -5.39
N ASP A 705 2.21 -6.21 -4.17
CA ASP A 705 2.34 -7.44 -3.40
C ASP A 705 0.97 -8.00 -2.99
N LEU A 706 0.03 -7.12 -2.66
CA LEU A 706 -1.35 -7.46 -2.34
C LEU A 706 -2.09 -8.05 -3.56
N ASN A 707 -1.90 -7.49 -4.75
CA ASN A 707 -2.47 -8.01 -5.99
C ASN A 707 -1.95 -9.42 -6.31
N ASP A 708 -0.65 -9.64 -6.22
CA ASP A 708 -0.04 -10.96 -6.47
C ASP A 708 -0.50 -12.00 -5.44
N THR A 709 -0.47 -11.63 -4.16
CA THR A 709 -0.86 -12.51 -3.05
C THR A 709 -2.35 -12.85 -3.11
N SER A 710 -3.21 -11.84 -3.31
CA SER A 710 -4.67 -12.02 -3.32
C SER A 710 -5.13 -12.84 -4.52
N LYS A 711 -4.60 -12.60 -5.74
CA LYS A 711 -4.98 -13.37 -6.95
C LYS A 711 -4.64 -14.85 -6.82
N ALA A 712 -3.41 -15.17 -6.39
CA ALA A 712 -2.97 -16.54 -6.23
C ALA A 712 -3.81 -17.29 -5.18
N ASP A 713 -4.03 -16.67 -4.03
CA ASP A 713 -4.73 -17.31 -2.92
C ASP A 713 -6.26 -17.35 -3.12
N PHE A 714 -6.85 -16.35 -3.77
CA PHE A 714 -8.27 -16.35 -4.16
C PHE A 714 -8.60 -17.59 -4.99
N SER A 715 -7.90 -17.80 -6.10
CA SER A 715 -8.16 -18.92 -7.02
C SER A 715 -8.04 -20.27 -6.30
N ARG A 716 -6.97 -20.44 -5.52
CA ARG A 716 -6.73 -21.67 -4.76
C ARG A 716 -7.82 -21.92 -3.72
N THR A 717 -8.18 -20.90 -2.94
CA THR A 717 -9.17 -21.02 -1.86
C THR A 717 -10.56 -21.30 -2.41
N VAL A 718 -10.97 -20.61 -3.48
CA VAL A 718 -12.23 -20.84 -4.17
C VAL A 718 -12.35 -22.27 -4.67
N VAL A 719 -11.29 -22.80 -5.31
CA VAL A 719 -11.25 -24.18 -5.81
C VAL A 719 -11.37 -25.19 -4.65
N ILE A 720 -10.63 -24.99 -3.56
CA ILE A 720 -10.68 -25.86 -2.37
C ILE A 720 -12.09 -25.84 -1.75
N MET A 721 -12.71 -24.66 -1.62
CA MET A 721 -14.06 -24.53 -1.10
C MET A 721 -15.08 -25.23 -2.01
N ILE A 722 -15.02 -25.05 -3.32
CA ILE A 722 -15.93 -25.70 -4.28
C ILE A 722 -15.80 -27.23 -4.19
N ILE A 723 -14.58 -27.76 -4.15
CA ILE A 723 -14.34 -29.20 -4.01
C ILE A 723 -14.88 -29.71 -2.67
N SER A 724 -14.65 -28.97 -1.58
CA SER A 724 -15.10 -29.35 -0.24
C SER A 724 -16.63 -29.37 -0.15
N LEU A 725 -17.29 -28.34 -0.69
CA LEU A 725 -18.74 -28.27 -0.80
C LEU A 725 -19.28 -29.39 -1.70
N PHE A 726 -18.64 -29.65 -2.85
CA PHE A 726 -19.01 -30.74 -3.74
C PHE A 726 -18.98 -32.08 -3.01
N ILE A 727 -17.93 -32.38 -2.26
CA ILE A 727 -17.79 -33.62 -1.48
C ILE A 727 -18.91 -33.74 -0.45
N VAL A 728 -19.15 -32.69 0.35
CA VAL A 728 -20.20 -32.71 1.39
C VAL A 728 -21.58 -32.90 0.77
N LEU A 729 -21.90 -32.12 -0.26
CA LEU A 729 -23.17 -32.23 -0.97
C LEU A 729 -23.34 -33.60 -1.64
N ALA A 730 -22.27 -34.16 -2.21
CA ALA A 730 -22.30 -35.46 -2.85
C ALA A 730 -22.61 -36.58 -1.86
N ILE A 731 -22.00 -36.54 -0.68
CA ILE A 731 -22.27 -37.49 0.41
C ILE A 731 -23.72 -37.35 0.88
N MET A 732 -24.17 -36.10 1.05
CA MET A 732 -25.46 -35.74 1.61
C MET A 732 -26.64 -36.14 0.71
N PHE A 733 -26.58 -35.75 -0.57
CA PHE A 733 -27.59 -36.10 -1.56
C PHE A 733 -27.43 -37.52 -2.09
N ARG A 734 -26.25 -38.13 -1.91
CA ARG A 734 -25.86 -39.38 -2.58
C ARG A 734 -26.04 -39.24 -4.09
N SER A 735 -25.42 -38.21 -4.65
CA SER A 735 -25.44 -37.90 -6.08
C SER A 735 -24.21 -37.08 -6.41
N LEU A 736 -23.58 -37.33 -7.56
CA LEU A 736 -22.54 -36.45 -8.11
C LEU A 736 -23.11 -35.39 -9.06
N ILE A 737 -24.33 -35.60 -9.56
CA ILE A 737 -24.98 -34.69 -10.51
C ILE A 737 -25.64 -33.51 -9.80
N MET A 738 -26.35 -33.75 -8.68
CA MET A 738 -27.03 -32.68 -7.92
C MET A 738 -26.06 -31.58 -7.47
N PRO A 739 -24.92 -31.91 -6.81
CA PRO A 739 -23.97 -30.89 -6.39
C PRO A 739 -23.40 -30.08 -7.56
N LEU A 740 -23.16 -30.72 -8.70
CA LEU A 740 -22.52 -30.08 -9.85
C LEU A 740 -23.37 -28.95 -10.43
N PHE A 741 -24.66 -29.19 -10.65
CA PHE A 741 -25.53 -28.11 -11.16
C PHE A 741 -25.92 -27.10 -10.08
N MET A 742 -25.97 -27.49 -8.79
CA MET A 742 -26.17 -26.54 -7.69
C MET A 742 -25.02 -25.54 -7.66
N ILE A 743 -23.78 -26.03 -7.57
CA ILE A 743 -22.58 -25.19 -7.57
C ILE A 743 -22.47 -24.40 -8.86
N GLY A 744 -22.70 -25.02 -10.03
CA GLY A 744 -22.69 -24.32 -11.31
C GLY A 744 -23.71 -23.17 -11.39
N SER A 745 -24.90 -23.36 -10.82
CA SER A 745 -25.91 -22.29 -10.77
C SER A 745 -25.55 -21.16 -9.80
N LEU A 746 -24.86 -21.48 -8.69
CA LEU A 746 -24.33 -20.47 -7.76
C LEU A 746 -23.19 -19.68 -8.39
N LEU A 747 -22.28 -20.34 -9.12
CA LEU A 747 -21.20 -19.68 -9.85
C LEU A 747 -21.76 -18.73 -10.93
N LEU A 748 -22.74 -19.19 -11.71
CA LEU A 748 -23.42 -18.32 -12.69
C LEU A 748 -24.01 -17.08 -12.02
N THR A 749 -24.66 -17.28 -10.87
CA THR A 749 -25.28 -16.19 -10.11
C THR A 749 -24.24 -15.25 -9.54
N TYR A 750 -23.14 -15.78 -8.99
CA TYR A 750 -22.03 -15.00 -8.46
C TYR A 750 -21.47 -14.07 -9.53
N TYR A 751 -21.01 -14.60 -10.66
CA TYR A 751 -20.43 -13.78 -11.71
C TYR A 751 -21.43 -12.75 -12.25
N THR A 752 -22.70 -13.15 -12.44
CA THR A 752 -23.76 -12.19 -12.83
C THR A 752 -23.89 -11.04 -11.83
N SER A 753 -23.78 -11.33 -10.53
CA SER A 753 -23.94 -10.34 -9.46
C SER A 753 -22.72 -9.42 -9.35
N VAL A 754 -21.52 -9.95 -9.56
CA VAL A 754 -20.29 -9.15 -9.64
C VAL A 754 -20.36 -8.22 -10.86
N SER A 755 -20.75 -8.71 -12.04
CA SER A 755 -20.91 -7.86 -13.23
C SER A 755 -21.93 -6.74 -13.01
N ILE A 756 -23.02 -7.01 -12.28
CA ILE A 756 -23.99 -5.97 -11.92
C ILE A 756 -23.36 -4.96 -10.95
N ALA A 757 -22.56 -5.40 -10.00
CA ALA A 757 -21.85 -4.48 -9.09
C ALA A 757 -20.86 -3.61 -9.86
N GLU A 758 -20.07 -4.19 -10.78
CA GLU A 758 -19.14 -3.46 -11.64
C GLU A 758 -19.85 -2.40 -12.49
N LEU A 759 -20.98 -2.76 -13.12
CA LEU A 759 -21.82 -1.78 -13.84
C LEU A 759 -22.29 -0.62 -12.96
N ILE A 760 -22.52 -0.85 -11.67
CA ILE A 760 -22.98 0.19 -10.73
C ILE A 760 -21.80 1.05 -10.27
N PHE A 761 -20.72 0.44 -9.78
CA PHE A 761 -19.63 1.15 -9.12
C PHE A 761 -18.59 1.66 -10.12
N VAL A 762 -18.17 0.83 -11.06
CA VAL A 762 -17.14 1.19 -12.05
C VAL A 762 -17.78 2.03 -13.16
N ASN A 763 -18.70 1.45 -13.94
CA ASN A 763 -19.26 2.17 -15.10
C ASN A 763 -20.28 3.27 -14.70
N GLY A 764 -20.92 3.13 -13.54
CA GLY A 764 -21.97 4.04 -13.08
C GLY A 764 -21.47 5.18 -12.20
N LEU A 765 -20.63 4.87 -11.20
CA LEU A 765 -20.14 5.84 -10.20
C LEU A 765 -18.70 6.31 -10.48
N GLY A 766 -17.97 5.65 -11.38
CA GLY A 766 -16.63 6.08 -11.81
C GLY A 766 -15.49 5.68 -10.87
N TYR A 767 -15.66 4.61 -10.09
CA TYR A 767 -14.55 4.01 -9.34
C TYR A 767 -13.62 3.24 -10.29
N ASP A 768 -12.33 3.18 -9.98
CA ASP A 768 -11.32 2.47 -10.80
C ASP A 768 -11.54 0.95 -10.87
N GLY A 769 -12.32 0.41 -9.94
CA GLY A 769 -12.61 -1.02 -9.87
C GLY A 769 -13.46 -1.38 -8.66
N ILE A 770 -13.80 -2.66 -8.55
CA ILE A 770 -14.37 -3.23 -7.33
C ILE A 770 -13.24 -3.44 -6.32
N SER A 771 -13.42 -3.06 -5.05
CA SER A 771 -12.36 -3.19 -4.05
C SER A 771 -11.85 -4.64 -3.98
N TRP A 772 -10.54 -4.84 -3.95
CA TRP A 772 -9.88 -6.15 -4.10
C TRP A 772 -10.43 -7.27 -3.18
N ALA A 773 -10.92 -6.94 -1.98
CA ALA A 773 -11.46 -7.89 -1.01
C ALA A 773 -12.88 -8.39 -1.37
N VAL A 774 -13.61 -7.60 -2.16
CA VAL A 774 -15.05 -7.75 -2.41
C VAL A 774 -15.39 -9.00 -3.23
N PRO A 775 -14.66 -9.37 -4.29
CA PRO A 775 -14.92 -10.63 -5.01
C PRO A 775 -14.83 -11.84 -4.10
N PHE A 776 -13.80 -11.93 -3.26
CA PHE A 776 -13.61 -13.03 -2.31
C PHE A 776 -14.77 -13.14 -1.32
N PHE A 777 -15.06 -12.07 -0.59
CA PHE A 777 -16.09 -12.12 0.44
C PHE A 777 -17.50 -12.19 -0.15
N GLY A 778 -17.75 -11.51 -1.27
CA GLY A 778 -18.98 -11.64 -2.04
C GLY A 778 -19.22 -13.08 -2.50
N PHE A 779 -18.18 -13.76 -3.01
CA PHE A 779 -18.25 -15.16 -3.42
C PHE A 779 -18.57 -16.07 -2.24
N VAL A 780 -17.77 -15.99 -1.18
CA VAL A 780 -17.93 -16.83 0.02
C VAL A 780 -19.32 -16.68 0.61
N MET A 781 -19.82 -15.44 0.72
CA MET A 781 -21.16 -15.20 1.27
C MET A 781 -22.28 -15.68 0.34
N LEU A 782 -22.18 -15.40 -0.96
CA LEU A 782 -23.20 -15.84 -1.90
C LEU A 782 -23.27 -17.36 -2.01
N VAL A 783 -22.12 -18.05 -2.00
CA VAL A 783 -22.08 -19.51 -2.02
C VAL A 783 -22.63 -20.08 -0.71
N ALA A 784 -22.20 -19.56 0.44
CA ALA A 784 -22.67 -19.99 1.75
C ALA A 784 -24.19 -19.85 1.93
N LEU A 785 -24.76 -18.73 1.48
CA LEU A 785 -26.19 -18.44 1.62
C LEU A 785 -27.01 -19.08 0.50
N GLY A 786 -26.50 -19.08 -0.72
CA GLY A 786 -27.20 -19.60 -1.88
C GLY A 786 -27.30 -21.12 -1.86
N ILE A 787 -26.27 -21.83 -1.37
CA ILE A 787 -26.28 -23.29 -1.31
C ILE A 787 -27.43 -23.80 -0.44
N ASP A 788 -27.71 -23.13 0.69
CA ASP A 788 -28.77 -23.49 1.64
C ASP A 788 -30.12 -23.62 0.97
N TYR A 789 -30.49 -22.67 0.12
CA TYR A 789 -31.79 -22.71 -0.58
C TYR A 789 -31.92 -23.88 -1.55
N SER A 790 -30.82 -24.24 -2.22
CA SER A 790 -30.80 -25.44 -3.04
C SER A 790 -30.87 -26.70 -2.21
N ILE A 791 -30.22 -26.72 -1.04
CA ILE A 791 -30.31 -27.85 -0.12
C ILE A 791 -31.76 -28.04 0.30
N PHE A 792 -32.45 -26.99 0.72
CA PHE A 792 -33.85 -27.02 1.13
C PHE A 792 -34.78 -27.55 0.01
N LEU A 793 -34.66 -27.01 -1.22
CA LEU A 793 -35.48 -27.44 -2.33
C LEU A 793 -35.22 -28.92 -2.71
N LEU A 794 -33.95 -29.30 -2.82
CA LEU A 794 -33.57 -30.64 -3.29
C LEU A 794 -33.72 -31.72 -2.22
N ASP A 795 -33.58 -31.37 -0.93
CA ASP A 795 -33.88 -32.29 0.16
C ASP A 795 -35.38 -32.57 0.23
N ARG A 796 -36.23 -31.53 0.02
CA ARG A 796 -37.67 -31.73 -0.13
C ARG A 796 -38.02 -32.59 -1.35
N PHE A 797 -37.39 -32.33 -2.49
CA PHE A 797 -37.54 -33.16 -3.69
C PHE A 797 -37.14 -34.62 -3.43
N ARG A 798 -36.04 -34.84 -2.72
CA ARG A 798 -35.60 -36.17 -2.31
C ARG A 798 -36.60 -36.84 -1.38
N GLU A 799 -37.17 -36.13 -0.42
CA GLU A 799 -38.21 -36.64 0.47
C GLU A 799 -39.45 -37.10 -0.31
N GLU A 800 -39.96 -36.24 -1.21
CA GLU A 800 -41.14 -36.52 -2.03
C GLU A 800 -40.92 -37.70 -3.01
N THR A 801 -39.72 -37.81 -3.58
CA THR A 801 -39.36 -38.97 -4.43
C THR A 801 -39.17 -40.27 -3.63
N ILE A 802 -38.67 -40.21 -2.40
CA ILE A 802 -38.60 -41.38 -1.49
C ILE A 802 -40.01 -41.83 -1.09
N ASN A 803 -40.95 -40.90 -0.96
CA ASN A 803 -42.36 -41.17 -0.66
C ASN A 803 -43.15 -41.76 -1.83
N GLY A 804 -42.52 -41.89 -3.02
CA GLY A 804 -43.05 -42.62 -4.17
C GLY A 804 -43.53 -41.75 -5.34
N LEU A 805 -43.36 -40.43 -5.27
CA LEU A 805 -43.71 -39.54 -6.39
C LEU A 805 -42.68 -39.63 -7.53
N GLU A 806 -43.15 -39.52 -8.77
CA GLU A 806 -42.28 -39.43 -9.94
C GLU A 806 -41.50 -38.11 -9.96
N THR A 807 -40.34 -38.07 -10.65
CA THR A 807 -39.43 -36.90 -10.66
C THR A 807 -40.15 -35.57 -10.94
N ASN A 808 -41.03 -35.54 -11.96
CA ASN A 808 -41.71 -34.31 -12.34
C ASN A 808 -42.72 -33.85 -11.29
N GLU A 809 -43.49 -34.79 -10.75
CA GLU A 809 -44.51 -34.51 -9.73
C GLU A 809 -43.86 -34.13 -8.40
N ALA A 810 -42.84 -34.88 -7.98
CA ALA A 810 -42.06 -34.60 -6.78
C ALA A 810 -41.42 -33.20 -6.84
N MET A 811 -40.85 -32.82 -7.99
CA MET A 811 -40.27 -31.49 -8.16
C MET A 811 -41.35 -30.40 -8.12
N TYR A 812 -42.49 -30.60 -8.78
CA TYR A 812 -43.59 -29.64 -8.74
C TYR A 812 -44.14 -29.42 -7.33
N VAL A 813 -44.35 -30.50 -6.57
CA VAL A 813 -44.81 -30.44 -5.17
C VAL A 813 -43.78 -29.72 -4.29
N SER A 814 -42.49 -30.02 -4.49
CA SER A 814 -41.40 -29.39 -3.73
C SER A 814 -41.32 -27.88 -4.02
N MET A 815 -41.40 -27.49 -5.28
CA MET A 815 -41.45 -26.09 -5.71
C MET A 815 -42.61 -25.32 -5.07
N LYS A 816 -43.81 -25.92 -5.05
CA LYS A 816 -45.01 -25.32 -4.50
C LYS A 816 -44.90 -25.09 -2.98
N LYS A 817 -44.33 -26.05 -2.24
CA LYS A 817 -44.18 -26.00 -0.78
C LYS A 817 -43.01 -25.12 -0.33
N MET A 818 -41.86 -25.22 -1.00
CA MET A 818 -40.64 -24.51 -0.57
C MET A 818 -40.58 -23.06 -1.05
N GLY A 819 -41.34 -22.70 -2.10
CA GLY A 819 -41.19 -21.39 -2.73
C GLY A 819 -41.54 -20.19 -1.85
N SER A 820 -42.55 -20.28 -0.98
CA SER A 820 -42.92 -19.17 -0.09
C SER A 820 -41.91 -19.00 1.05
N VAL A 821 -41.34 -20.12 1.51
CA VAL A 821 -40.27 -20.16 2.50
C VAL A 821 -39.00 -19.51 1.94
N ILE A 822 -38.54 -19.95 0.76
CA ILE A 822 -37.32 -19.44 0.12
C ILE A 822 -37.43 -17.95 -0.24
N ILE A 823 -38.58 -17.48 -0.78
CA ILE A 823 -38.78 -16.06 -1.07
C ILE A 823 -38.70 -15.23 0.21
N THR A 824 -39.35 -15.68 1.28
CA THR A 824 -39.33 -14.95 2.55
C THR A 824 -37.90 -14.86 3.06
N ALA A 825 -37.19 -15.99 3.12
CA ALA A 825 -35.78 -16.05 3.54
C ALA A 825 -34.87 -15.14 2.70
N ALA A 826 -35.03 -15.16 1.37
CA ALA A 826 -34.26 -14.30 0.47
C ALA A 826 -34.51 -12.80 0.73
N ILE A 827 -35.74 -12.40 1.04
CA ILE A 827 -36.06 -11.01 1.42
C ILE A 827 -35.45 -10.66 2.77
N ILE A 828 -35.46 -11.58 3.75
CA ILE A 828 -34.83 -11.34 5.05
C ILE A 828 -33.34 -11.15 4.91
N LEU A 829 -32.67 -12.07 4.21
CA LEU A 829 -31.24 -11.97 3.98
C LEU A 829 -30.87 -10.74 3.15
N ALA A 830 -31.62 -10.41 2.10
CA ALA A 830 -31.43 -9.16 1.37
C ALA A 830 -31.58 -7.92 2.28
N GLY A 831 -32.51 -7.94 3.22
CA GLY A 831 -32.66 -6.90 4.24
C GLY A 831 -31.46 -6.81 5.17
N THR A 832 -30.97 -7.95 5.68
CA THR A 832 -29.78 -8.04 6.54
C THR A 832 -28.55 -7.45 5.87
N PHE A 833 -28.28 -7.79 4.61
CA PHE A 833 -27.17 -7.21 3.85
C PHE A 833 -27.44 -5.75 3.47
N GLY A 834 -28.70 -5.38 3.22
CA GLY A 834 -29.11 -4.00 2.94
C GLY A 834 -28.81 -3.05 4.11
N ALA A 835 -28.76 -3.55 5.35
CA ALA A 835 -28.35 -2.78 6.51
C ALA A 835 -26.87 -2.35 6.50
N MET A 836 -26.04 -2.92 5.62
CA MET A 836 -24.64 -2.54 5.41
C MET A 836 -24.46 -1.35 4.46
N MET A 837 -25.49 -1.03 3.64
CA MET A 837 -25.46 0.11 2.72
C MET A 837 -25.17 1.46 3.40
N PRO A 838 -25.73 1.79 4.59
CA PRO A 838 -25.41 3.01 5.31
C PRO A 838 -24.15 2.94 6.19
N SER A 839 -23.28 1.93 6.01
CA SER A 839 -22.06 1.76 6.82
C SER A 839 -21.06 2.91 6.63
N GLY A 840 -21.01 3.50 5.45
CA GLY A 840 -20.01 4.51 5.09
C GLY A 840 -18.64 3.94 4.71
N VAL A 841 -18.57 2.64 4.43
CA VAL A 841 -17.37 1.91 3.98
C VAL A 841 -17.67 1.28 2.61
N LEU A 842 -16.92 1.66 1.58
CA LEU A 842 -17.21 1.30 0.19
C LEU A 842 -17.25 -0.22 -0.02
N SER A 843 -16.24 -0.94 0.44
CA SER A 843 -16.15 -2.41 0.32
C SER A 843 -17.38 -3.11 0.89
N LEU A 844 -17.94 -2.63 2.01
CA LEU A 844 -19.15 -3.20 2.61
C LEU A 844 -20.39 -2.98 1.76
N VAL A 845 -20.50 -1.80 1.15
CA VAL A 845 -21.59 -1.45 0.23
C VAL A 845 -21.52 -2.31 -1.03
N GLN A 846 -20.32 -2.51 -1.59
CA GLN A 846 -20.11 -3.35 -2.77
C GLN A 846 -20.41 -4.82 -2.48
N ILE A 847 -19.90 -5.35 -1.36
CA ILE A 847 -20.20 -6.72 -0.89
C ILE A 847 -21.70 -6.91 -0.69
N ALA A 848 -22.38 -5.98 -0.01
CA ALA A 848 -23.81 -6.03 0.19
C ALA A 848 -24.56 -6.03 -1.15
N THR A 849 -24.11 -5.23 -2.12
CA THR A 849 -24.69 -5.18 -3.46
C THR A 849 -24.59 -6.53 -4.18
N ILE A 850 -23.41 -7.17 -4.17
CA ILE A 850 -23.21 -8.50 -4.78
C ILE A 850 -24.09 -9.55 -4.10
N VAL A 851 -24.14 -9.56 -2.77
CA VAL A 851 -24.91 -10.55 -2.03
C VAL A 851 -26.42 -10.33 -2.22
N ILE A 852 -26.92 -9.08 -2.15
CA ILE A 852 -28.34 -8.77 -2.34
C ILE A 852 -28.78 -9.13 -3.76
N THR A 853 -28.07 -8.63 -4.78
CA THR A 853 -28.41 -8.90 -6.18
C THR A 853 -28.35 -10.39 -6.46
N GLY A 854 -27.32 -11.09 -5.95
CA GLY A 854 -27.16 -12.51 -6.12
C GLY A 854 -28.20 -13.36 -5.39
N LEU A 855 -28.56 -13.04 -4.15
CA LEU A 855 -29.62 -13.77 -3.44
C LEU A 855 -30.99 -13.59 -4.08
N LEU A 856 -31.29 -12.38 -4.56
CA LEU A 856 -32.55 -12.10 -5.27
C LEU A 856 -32.57 -12.80 -6.63
N LEU A 857 -31.49 -12.70 -7.41
CA LEU A 857 -31.33 -13.41 -8.68
C LEU A 857 -31.46 -14.92 -8.48
N TYR A 858 -30.79 -15.46 -7.46
CA TYR A 858 -30.83 -16.87 -7.14
C TYR A 858 -32.22 -17.33 -6.74
N GLY A 859 -32.79 -16.72 -5.69
CA GLY A 859 -34.06 -17.13 -5.11
C GLY A 859 -35.27 -16.88 -6.02
N LEU A 860 -35.25 -15.85 -6.86
CA LEU A 860 -36.40 -15.46 -7.68
C LEU A 860 -36.34 -15.97 -9.12
N ILE A 861 -35.14 -16.21 -9.66
CA ILE A 861 -34.95 -16.55 -11.08
C ILE A 861 -34.22 -17.88 -11.23
N VAL A 862 -32.98 -17.99 -10.78
CA VAL A 862 -32.12 -19.15 -11.09
C VAL A 862 -32.64 -20.41 -10.42
N LEU A 863 -32.87 -20.39 -9.11
CA LEU A 863 -33.36 -21.53 -8.34
C LEU A 863 -34.73 -22.03 -8.82
N PRO A 864 -35.77 -21.20 -9.02
CA PRO A 864 -37.06 -21.70 -9.46
C PRO A 864 -37.12 -22.09 -10.94
N LEU A 865 -36.21 -21.59 -11.79
CA LEU A 865 -36.23 -21.89 -13.21
C LEU A 865 -35.20 -22.96 -13.63
N LEU A 866 -33.92 -22.73 -13.31
CA LEU A 866 -32.79 -23.56 -13.76
C LEU A 866 -32.75 -24.92 -13.06
N ILE A 867 -32.86 -24.94 -11.74
CA ILE A 867 -32.70 -26.17 -10.94
C ILE A 867 -33.77 -27.23 -11.28
N PRO A 868 -35.08 -26.91 -11.35
CA PRO A 868 -36.09 -27.86 -11.79
C PRO A 868 -35.90 -28.30 -13.24
N ALA A 869 -35.53 -27.37 -14.14
CA ALA A 869 -35.33 -27.68 -15.55
C ALA A 869 -34.22 -28.72 -15.74
N ILE A 870 -33.05 -28.51 -15.11
CA ILE A 870 -31.94 -29.46 -15.14
C ILE A 870 -32.34 -30.79 -14.47
N THR A 871 -32.98 -30.74 -13.31
CA THR A 871 -33.40 -31.95 -12.58
C THR A 871 -34.34 -32.83 -13.42
N VAL A 872 -35.32 -32.22 -14.10
CA VAL A 872 -36.24 -32.95 -14.97
C VAL A 872 -35.55 -33.45 -16.23
N SER A 873 -34.66 -32.65 -16.85
CA SER A 873 -33.89 -33.05 -18.03
C SER A 873 -33.02 -34.29 -17.79
N PHE A 874 -32.40 -34.40 -16.61
CA PHE A 874 -31.62 -35.59 -16.23
C PHE A 874 -32.49 -36.76 -15.74
N GLY A 875 -33.74 -36.51 -15.35
CA GLY A 875 -34.69 -37.54 -14.91
C GLY A 875 -34.15 -38.43 -13.79
N LYS A 876 -34.04 -39.74 -14.03
CA LYS A 876 -33.44 -40.69 -13.07
C LYS A 876 -31.92 -40.59 -12.96
N GLY A 877 -31.26 -39.99 -13.95
CA GLY A 877 -29.81 -39.77 -13.98
C GLY A 877 -29.32 -38.81 -12.90
N VAL A 878 -30.21 -37.99 -12.32
CA VAL A 878 -29.89 -37.06 -11.22
C VAL A 878 -29.33 -37.77 -9.99
N TRP A 879 -29.62 -39.07 -9.80
CA TRP A 879 -29.13 -39.85 -8.66
C TRP A 879 -27.73 -40.45 -8.88
N TRP A 880 -27.19 -40.41 -10.11
CA TRP A 880 -25.94 -41.07 -10.46
C TRP A 880 -24.77 -40.61 -9.57
N PRO A 881 -23.87 -41.53 -9.13
CA PRO A 881 -23.78 -42.97 -9.44
C PRO A 881 -24.65 -43.86 -8.53
N PHE A 882 -25.32 -43.27 -7.55
CA PHE A 882 -26.09 -44.01 -6.56
C PHE A 882 -27.49 -44.34 -7.11
N ARG A 883 -28.02 -45.52 -6.75
CA ARG A 883 -29.40 -45.88 -7.13
C ARG A 883 -30.38 -45.26 -6.13
N GLN A 884 -31.49 -44.74 -6.65
CA GLN A 884 -32.61 -44.25 -5.85
C GLN A 884 -33.12 -45.36 -4.92
N LYS A 885 -33.04 -45.16 -3.60
CA LYS A 885 -33.70 -46.05 -2.63
C LYS A 885 -35.20 -45.76 -2.67
N GLN A 886 -35.94 -46.54 -3.45
CA GLN A 886 -37.39 -46.60 -3.31
C GLN A 886 -37.72 -47.42 -2.07
N ASN A 887 -38.41 -46.82 -1.09
CA ASN A 887 -39.11 -47.63 -0.11
C ASN A 887 -40.23 -48.34 -0.87
N LYS A 888 -40.08 -49.65 -1.10
CA LYS A 888 -41.21 -50.49 -1.48
C LYS A 888 -42.21 -50.39 -0.34
N LYS A 889 -43.34 -49.72 -0.58
CA LYS A 889 -44.53 -49.89 0.26
C LYS A 889 -45.03 -51.31 0.16
#